data_AF-A0A951RD50-F1
#
_entry.id   AF-A0A951RD50-F1
#
_cell.length_a   1.000
_cell.length_b   1.000
_cell.length_c   1.000
_cell.angle_alpha   90.00
_cell.angle_beta   90.00
_cell.angle_gamma   90.00
#
_symmetry.space_group_name_H-M   'P 1'
#
loop_
_entity.id
_entity.type
_entity.pdbx_description
1 polymer ?
#
loop_
_entity_poly.entity_id
_entity_poly.type
_entity_poly.pdbx_seq_one_letter_code
_entity_poly.pdbx_strand_id
1 'polypeptide(L)'
;MTAQVHSPKREFRGVWLSTVTNIDWPRSRYDSDSKKQDDLRNYLIKLKDSGCNSVLFQVRCSCDAMYNSPYEPWSYWFSGEQGKGPSLDWDPLHFAVEEARKLGIELHAWVNPYRAVVNPNFSNNLTNSNYISDAHITKQQPDWILKFSDVHILDPGLPEVRTYIRDVLMDIVARYDIDGLHMDDYFYPYSVITNEDAATFAEHHRGFTDIQDWRRDNINLLVEAVMDSINKIKPWVKWGISPFGIYRPGIPSGITGLDAYNVLYCDPIAWLEAGTVDYITPQLYWPFGGGQDYGLLMPWWAQQATRYGKHFYPGQAMYRAGQDLFPRGEIPRQIRLNRETEHCDGSVFFTANNFFSNPKNTIDSLRLDLYRYPALWPVMTWKDSVPPAAPRNVQLQIAGDGSKTISWDAPLYGDPLDSAFAYVIYRSPYFQELPEDMSEVWDIQFHHNRHFGDSDPEMYYYMVTALDRNKLESVPGSIDYPFVILHNPQYAADRISKQIGFSWRNYSGAAEYSLRISDSDDLSSPLYTMTLTDTVKDMTLEYDTEYHWQIKADNTVYYSPVWKFLTELPPPVKTVWPIAYYEGTDWDVSLRWKAFENAASYHLRIANDPDMQDLVVQQSDIQDTAMTIAGMEPSTGYYWQVRSNKYDRWNDAQYFKTRDPYIGTVWAYASLTDSLPVFFPDAGEVSGLAVGTVNGSPLMLLVASSSTFAAVTVMDPANGELLDMTLDLSGIEGGAHLLRDIGITEDGVIYASNCALPGEDFKIYQWTDYAQPPVCVYRADQIAYRVGDHITVSGRLDDGSVKLYAPGSETKRMLKLEWNSVSQCFESEQINLMRTNKGSASMALIPDSDDFYINSTGEYLIRYSSAGMLRSWMSGNTHLPVNANATVNFSYGGKHFIAAYCADTESAHMVEISDGLKDARRAGSTYRLGIRENPGAVGDLELADNGDGTFNLYVLGSNNGLGAYRFDAASAMVNIAAAPDAMHFRLGANYPNPFNPVTVIPYTLDKNCDITIVIYDLNGRLVRTLYQGYQTAGTHQLRFDAAGLGSGVYICSMRSGKHTVSRKITFIK
;
A
#
# COMPACT_ATOMS: atom_id res chain seq x y z
N MET A 1 1.88 -15.97 -13.28
CA MET A 1 2.07 -17.02 -12.27
C MET A 1 2.59 -16.31 -11.03
N THR A 2 1.70 -15.95 -10.10
CA THR A 2 2.13 -15.49 -8.78
C THR A 2 2.45 -16.75 -7.98
N ALA A 3 3.73 -16.97 -7.70
CA ALA A 3 4.17 -17.99 -6.75
C ALA A 3 3.41 -17.76 -5.44
N GLN A 4 2.93 -18.83 -4.83
CA GLN A 4 2.45 -18.80 -3.45
C GLN A 4 3.56 -18.16 -2.59
N VAL A 5 3.29 -16.98 -2.01
CA VAL A 5 4.34 -16.20 -1.33
C VAL A 5 4.82 -16.92 -0.07
N HIS A 6 3.99 -17.75 0.58
CA HIS A 6 4.35 -18.59 1.73
C HIS A 6 3.59 -19.94 1.75
N SER A 7 4.27 -21.04 2.08
CA SER A 7 3.63 -22.35 2.31
C SER A 7 3.16 -22.48 3.76
N PRO A 8 1.90 -22.86 4.06
CA PRO A 8 1.43 -22.93 5.43
C PRO A 8 2.18 -23.99 6.24
N LYS A 9 2.64 -23.63 7.46
CA LYS A 9 3.19 -24.59 8.44
C LYS A 9 2.27 -25.79 8.68
N ARG A 10 0.98 -25.49 8.84
CA ARG A 10 -0.03 -26.44 9.25
C ARG A 10 -1.21 -26.42 8.31
N GLU A 11 -1.59 -27.59 7.81
CA GLU A 11 -2.72 -27.79 6.91
C GLU A 11 -3.11 -29.27 6.90
N PHE A 12 -4.38 -29.59 7.18
CA PHE A 12 -4.88 -30.95 7.08
C PHE A 12 -5.16 -31.29 5.61
N ARG A 13 -4.47 -32.30 5.07
CA ARG A 13 -4.56 -32.68 3.66
C ARG A 13 -4.99 -34.15 3.59
N GLY A 14 -6.30 -34.37 3.69
CA GLY A 14 -6.91 -35.68 3.81
C GLY A 14 -7.49 -36.22 2.50
N VAL A 15 -7.57 -37.54 2.35
CA VAL A 15 -8.30 -38.19 1.25
C VAL A 15 -9.10 -39.38 1.78
N TRP A 16 -10.36 -39.49 1.37
CA TRP A 16 -11.19 -40.67 1.66
C TRP A 16 -10.77 -41.86 0.79
N LEU A 17 -10.56 -43.01 1.44
CA LEU A 17 -10.29 -44.30 0.83
C LEU A 17 -11.46 -45.24 1.13
N SER A 18 -12.42 -45.28 0.21
CA SER A 18 -13.70 -45.97 0.34
C SER A 18 -13.59 -47.45 -0.02
N THR A 19 -14.23 -48.30 0.78
CA THR A 19 -14.24 -49.75 0.58
C THR A 19 -15.61 -50.33 0.21
N VAL A 20 -16.70 -49.65 0.56
CA VAL A 20 -18.05 -49.99 0.12
C VAL A 20 -18.11 -50.02 -1.41
N THR A 21 -18.78 -51.03 -1.97
CA THR A 21 -18.86 -51.26 -3.42
C THR A 21 -17.51 -51.37 -4.16
N ASN A 22 -16.40 -51.53 -3.44
CA ASN A 22 -15.04 -51.47 -3.98
C ASN A 22 -14.77 -50.15 -4.75
N ILE A 23 -15.29 -49.01 -4.26
CA ILE A 23 -15.10 -47.69 -4.89
C ILE A 23 -13.62 -47.39 -5.06
N ASP A 24 -12.79 -47.57 -4.02
CA ASP A 24 -11.35 -47.36 -4.07
C ASP A 24 -10.57 -48.64 -3.79
N TRP A 25 -10.74 -49.22 -2.60
CA TRP A 25 -9.96 -50.36 -2.15
C TRP A 25 -10.83 -51.45 -1.47
N PRO A 26 -10.57 -52.75 -1.67
CA PRO A 26 -9.67 -53.28 -2.70
C PRO A 26 -10.23 -53.02 -4.10
N ARG A 27 -9.35 -52.96 -5.11
CA ARG A 27 -9.72 -52.74 -6.51
C ARG A 27 -10.76 -53.78 -6.99
N SER A 28 -10.56 -55.03 -6.59
CA SER A 28 -11.55 -56.09 -6.65
C SER A 28 -11.55 -56.88 -5.35
N ARG A 29 -12.74 -57.21 -4.84
CA ARG A 29 -12.90 -58.14 -3.71
C ARG A 29 -12.28 -59.52 -3.99
N TYR A 30 -12.13 -59.88 -5.27
CA TYR A 30 -11.56 -61.17 -5.69
C TYR A 30 -10.05 -61.13 -5.93
N ASP A 31 -9.40 -59.98 -5.74
CA ASP A 31 -7.94 -59.88 -5.83
C ASP A 31 -7.26 -60.73 -4.75
N SER A 32 -6.05 -61.21 -5.03
CA SER A 32 -5.24 -61.90 -4.02
C SER A 32 -4.87 -60.96 -2.86
N ASP A 33 -4.67 -61.52 -1.67
CA ASP A 33 -4.28 -60.74 -0.49
C ASP A 33 -3.01 -59.91 -0.71
N SER A 34 -2.00 -60.47 -1.39
CA SER A 34 -0.78 -59.74 -1.77
C SER A 34 -1.09 -58.54 -2.69
N LYS A 35 -1.98 -58.70 -3.67
CA LYS A 35 -2.38 -57.59 -4.54
C LYS A 35 -3.13 -56.51 -3.75
N LYS A 36 -3.98 -56.91 -2.81
CA LYS A 36 -4.70 -55.97 -1.94
C LYS A 36 -3.72 -55.17 -1.06
N GLN A 37 -2.69 -55.82 -0.49
CA GLN A 37 -1.62 -55.15 0.26
C GLN A 37 -0.85 -54.15 -0.61
N ASP A 38 -0.46 -54.57 -1.83
CA ASP A 38 0.29 -53.71 -2.75
C ASP A 38 -0.54 -52.51 -3.21
N ASP A 39 -1.80 -52.71 -3.56
CA ASP A 39 -2.70 -51.62 -3.94
C ASP A 39 -2.88 -50.63 -2.77
N LEU A 40 -3.05 -51.13 -1.54
CA LEU A 40 -3.18 -50.29 -0.34
C LEU A 40 -1.93 -49.44 -0.07
N ARG A 41 -0.74 -50.06 -0.15
CA ARG A 41 0.54 -49.35 -0.03
C ARG A 41 0.69 -48.29 -1.12
N ASN A 42 0.38 -48.65 -2.36
CA ASN A 42 0.45 -47.72 -3.48
C ASN A 42 -0.47 -46.53 -3.27
N TYR A 43 -1.69 -46.73 -2.74
CA TYR A 43 -2.59 -45.63 -2.38
C TYR A 43 -1.89 -44.61 -1.48
N LEU A 44 -1.29 -45.07 -0.38
CA LEU A 44 -0.62 -44.21 0.58
C LEU A 44 0.59 -43.49 -0.02
N ILE A 45 1.42 -44.18 -0.83
CA ILE A 45 2.56 -43.56 -1.53
C ILE A 45 2.08 -42.43 -2.44
N LYS A 46 1.03 -42.67 -3.23
CA LYS A 46 0.49 -41.65 -4.16
C LYS A 46 -0.04 -40.44 -3.41
N LEU A 47 -0.67 -40.63 -2.25
CA LEU A 47 -1.14 -39.54 -1.40
C LEU A 47 0.04 -38.71 -0.88
N LYS A 48 1.07 -39.36 -0.33
CA LYS A 48 2.32 -38.70 0.12
C LYS A 48 2.95 -37.88 -1.01
N ASP A 49 3.13 -38.49 -2.18
CA ASP A 49 3.75 -37.85 -3.35
C ASP A 49 2.91 -36.69 -3.92
N SER A 50 1.64 -36.61 -3.54
CA SER A 50 0.73 -35.51 -3.89
C SER A 50 0.67 -34.42 -2.81
N GLY A 51 1.50 -34.53 -1.77
CA GLY A 51 1.58 -33.58 -0.66
C GLY A 51 0.49 -33.77 0.41
N CYS A 52 -0.26 -34.88 0.37
CA CYS A 52 -1.26 -35.21 1.40
C CYS A 52 -0.60 -35.81 2.64
N ASN A 53 -1.15 -35.50 3.82
CA ASN A 53 -0.63 -35.96 5.12
C ASN A 53 -1.63 -36.82 5.90
N SER A 54 -2.84 -37.08 5.37
CA SER A 54 -3.86 -37.85 6.07
C SER A 54 -4.69 -38.73 5.13
N VAL A 55 -5.15 -39.88 5.62
CA VAL A 55 -6.08 -40.78 4.90
C VAL A 55 -7.24 -41.17 5.80
N LEU A 56 -8.45 -41.15 5.26
CA LEU A 56 -9.68 -41.56 5.94
C LEU A 56 -10.11 -42.91 5.35
N PHE A 57 -9.69 -44.00 5.99
CA PHE A 57 -9.81 -45.36 5.46
C PHE A 57 -11.08 -46.06 5.94
N GLN A 58 -11.98 -46.42 5.03
CA GLN A 58 -13.26 -47.03 5.39
C GLN A 58 -13.07 -48.46 5.91
N VAL A 59 -13.16 -48.62 7.23
CA VAL A 59 -12.99 -49.92 7.90
C VAL A 59 -14.30 -50.58 8.29
N ARG A 60 -15.40 -49.82 8.30
CA ARG A 60 -16.75 -50.32 8.57
C ARG A 60 -17.74 -49.75 7.57
N CYS A 61 -18.34 -50.61 6.75
CA CYS A 61 -19.21 -50.19 5.65
C CYS A 61 -20.69 -50.33 5.98
N SER A 62 -21.08 -51.53 6.41
CA SER A 62 -22.47 -51.90 6.66
C SER A 62 -22.54 -53.01 7.72
N CYS A 63 -22.29 -52.64 8.98
CA CYS A 63 -22.16 -53.57 10.12
C CYS A 63 -21.21 -54.75 9.85
N ASP A 64 -20.09 -54.45 9.20
CA ASP A 64 -19.06 -55.39 8.79
C ASP A 64 -17.66 -54.74 8.92
N ALA A 65 -16.61 -55.57 8.96
CA ALA A 65 -15.26 -55.11 9.30
C ALA A 65 -14.22 -55.39 8.20
N MET A 66 -13.38 -54.40 7.88
CA MET A 66 -12.12 -54.55 7.14
C MET A 66 -10.94 -54.85 8.07
N TYR A 67 -11.22 -55.45 9.22
CA TYR A 67 -10.28 -55.79 10.27
C TYR A 67 -10.84 -56.98 11.06
N ASN A 68 -10.01 -57.65 11.85
CA ASN A 68 -10.47 -58.76 12.66
C ASN A 68 -11.29 -58.25 13.86
N SER A 69 -12.62 -58.27 13.75
CA SER A 69 -13.54 -57.75 14.75
C SER A 69 -14.17 -58.88 15.58
N PRO A 70 -14.28 -58.73 16.92
CA PRO A 70 -15.04 -59.67 17.75
C PRO A 70 -16.55 -59.39 17.72
N TYR A 71 -17.00 -58.26 17.15
CA TYR A 71 -18.39 -57.84 17.12
C TYR A 71 -19.06 -58.06 15.76
N GLU A 72 -18.31 -57.86 14.67
CA GLU A 72 -18.87 -57.79 13.32
C GLU A 72 -18.16 -58.76 12.36
N PRO A 73 -18.89 -59.36 11.40
CA PRO A 73 -18.29 -60.25 10.43
C PRO A 73 -17.36 -59.48 9.48
N TRP A 74 -16.37 -60.18 8.92
CA TRP A 74 -15.55 -59.66 7.83
C TRP A 74 -16.40 -59.13 6.67
N SER A 75 -15.96 -58.03 6.07
CA SER A 75 -16.70 -57.34 5.03
C SER A 75 -16.88 -58.15 3.76
N TYR A 76 -18.10 -58.14 3.21
CA TYR A 76 -18.39 -58.70 1.88
C TYR A 76 -17.56 -58.02 0.78
N TRP A 77 -17.20 -56.75 0.96
CA TRP A 77 -16.39 -55.98 0.01
C TRP A 77 -14.91 -56.41 0.02
N PHE A 78 -14.49 -57.21 1.01
CA PHE A 78 -13.14 -57.73 1.10
C PHE A 78 -12.93 -58.99 0.24
N SER A 79 -13.84 -59.98 0.36
CA SER A 79 -13.66 -61.33 -0.22
C SER A 79 -14.79 -61.79 -1.15
N GLY A 80 -15.92 -61.09 -1.18
CA GLY A 80 -17.15 -61.54 -1.85
C GLY A 80 -17.99 -62.52 -1.04
N GLU A 81 -17.64 -62.77 0.22
CA GLU A 81 -18.38 -63.62 1.16
C GLU A 81 -18.28 -62.99 2.57
N GLN A 82 -19.39 -62.52 3.13
CA GLN A 82 -19.37 -61.85 4.43
C GLN A 82 -19.03 -62.85 5.55
N GLY A 83 -18.14 -62.45 6.46
CA GLY A 83 -17.59 -63.32 7.50
C GLY A 83 -16.29 -64.04 7.07
N LYS A 84 -15.93 -64.00 5.80
CA LYS A 84 -14.67 -64.56 5.30
C LYS A 84 -13.58 -63.49 5.22
N GLY A 85 -12.63 -63.57 6.14
CA GLY A 85 -11.46 -62.71 6.21
C GLY A 85 -10.34 -63.08 5.24
N PRO A 86 -9.15 -62.48 5.41
CA PRO A 86 -7.96 -62.81 4.65
C PRO A 86 -7.56 -64.28 4.71
N SER A 87 -6.99 -64.77 3.61
CA SER A 87 -6.44 -66.12 3.47
C SER A 87 -5.05 -66.26 4.07
N LEU A 88 -4.33 -65.15 4.18
CA LEU A 88 -3.06 -65.01 4.89
C LEU A 88 -3.28 -64.46 6.30
N ASP A 89 -2.33 -64.69 7.21
CA ASP A 89 -2.35 -64.12 8.57
C ASP A 89 -1.98 -62.62 8.53
N TRP A 90 -2.92 -61.78 8.12
CA TRP A 90 -2.80 -60.32 8.16
C TRP A 90 -4.15 -59.65 8.44
N ASP A 91 -4.10 -58.44 9.00
CA ASP A 91 -5.25 -57.58 9.26
C ASP A 91 -5.12 -56.30 8.41
N PRO A 92 -6.10 -55.95 7.57
CA PRO A 92 -5.97 -54.80 6.68
C PRO A 92 -5.87 -53.44 7.37
N LEU A 93 -6.55 -53.21 8.49
CA LEU A 93 -6.42 -51.96 9.24
C LEU A 93 -5.05 -51.88 9.90
N HIS A 94 -4.58 -52.98 10.51
CA HIS A 94 -3.24 -53.01 11.09
C HIS A 94 -2.16 -52.70 10.05
N PHE A 95 -2.21 -53.36 8.90
CA PHE A 95 -1.29 -53.12 7.79
C PHE A 95 -1.37 -51.67 7.28
N ALA A 96 -2.57 -51.11 7.12
CA ALA A 96 -2.75 -49.72 6.68
C ALA A 96 -2.09 -48.73 7.65
N VAL A 97 -2.24 -48.93 8.96
CA VAL A 97 -1.64 -48.07 9.99
C VAL A 97 -0.12 -48.11 9.93
N GLU A 98 0.48 -49.31 9.81
CA GLU A 98 1.93 -49.44 9.71
C GLU A 98 2.51 -48.79 8.46
N GLU A 99 1.89 -49.00 7.29
CA GLU A 99 2.34 -48.40 6.04
C GLU A 99 2.13 -46.88 6.02
N ALA A 100 1.02 -46.38 6.58
CA ALA A 100 0.77 -44.94 6.70
C ALA A 100 1.80 -44.28 7.62
N ARG A 101 2.10 -44.91 8.77
CA ARG A 101 3.12 -44.40 9.71
C ARG A 101 4.51 -44.35 9.08
N LYS A 102 4.89 -45.35 8.26
CA LYS A 102 6.17 -45.33 7.53
C LYS A 102 6.31 -44.13 6.60
N LEU A 103 5.19 -43.66 6.07
CA LEU A 103 5.12 -42.57 5.11
C LEU A 103 4.91 -41.20 5.76
N GLY A 104 4.53 -41.16 7.04
CA GLY A 104 4.16 -39.91 7.73
C GLY A 104 2.74 -39.46 7.44
N ILE A 105 1.82 -40.41 7.19
CA ILE A 105 0.41 -40.15 6.94
C ILE A 105 -0.39 -40.50 8.20
N GLU A 106 -1.24 -39.59 8.68
CA GLU A 106 -2.24 -39.92 9.70
C GLU A 106 -3.32 -40.84 9.12
N LEU A 107 -3.63 -41.93 9.83
CA LEU A 107 -4.74 -42.81 9.45
C LEU A 107 -5.94 -42.57 10.36
N HIS A 108 -7.03 -42.11 9.75
CA HIS A 108 -8.33 -42.00 10.37
C HIS A 108 -9.20 -43.19 9.97
N ALA A 109 -9.61 -44.01 10.94
CA ALA A 109 -10.51 -45.14 10.69
C ALA A 109 -11.92 -44.61 10.42
N TRP A 110 -12.36 -44.72 9.17
CA TRP A 110 -13.68 -44.28 8.73
C TRP A 110 -14.72 -45.39 8.91
N VAL A 111 -15.79 -45.07 9.62
CA VAL A 111 -16.91 -45.95 9.90
C VAL A 111 -18.22 -45.33 9.39
N ASN A 112 -19.08 -46.14 8.79
CA ASN A 112 -20.50 -45.83 8.73
C ASN A 112 -21.15 -46.32 10.03
N PRO A 113 -21.98 -45.53 10.74
CA PRO A 113 -22.51 -45.89 12.05
C PRO A 113 -23.73 -46.81 12.00
N TYR A 114 -24.72 -46.52 11.16
CA TYR A 114 -26.04 -47.16 11.26
C TYR A 114 -26.32 -48.12 10.12
N ARG A 115 -25.68 -47.98 8.96
CA ARG A 115 -25.94 -48.86 7.83
C ARG A 115 -25.67 -50.31 8.24
N ALA A 116 -26.68 -51.16 8.09
CA ALA A 116 -26.59 -52.59 8.33
C ALA A 116 -26.59 -53.36 7.01
N VAL A 117 -27.37 -52.91 6.02
CA VAL A 117 -27.42 -53.55 4.70
C VAL A 117 -27.65 -52.48 3.64
N VAL A 118 -26.94 -52.55 2.51
CA VAL A 118 -27.12 -51.62 1.38
C VAL A 118 -27.63 -52.35 0.15
N ASN A 119 -28.62 -51.77 -0.54
CA ASN A 119 -29.13 -52.28 -1.81
C ASN A 119 -28.82 -51.30 -2.95
N PRO A 120 -27.64 -51.38 -3.61
CA PRO A 120 -27.21 -50.41 -4.61
C PRO A 120 -27.89 -50.55 -5.99
N ASN A 121 -29.10 -51.14 -6.09
CA ASN A 121 -29.84 -51.49 -7.33
C ASN A 121 -29.38 -52.75 -8.10
N PHE A 122 -28.98 -53.83 -7.43
CA PHE A 122 -28.96 -55.17 -8.05
C PHE A 122 -29.93 -56.09 -7.32
N SER A 123 -31.02 -56.41 -8.00
CA SER A 123 -32.16 -57.23 -7.59
C SER A 123 -31.84 -58.68 -7.12
N ASN A 124 -30.60 -59.06 -6.84
CA ASN A 124 -30.22 -60.43 -6.46
C ASN A 124 -29.15 -60.56 -5.33
N ASN A 125 -28.57 -59.49 -4.78
CA ASN A 125 -27.53 -59.65 -3.73
C ASN A 125 -28.11 -59.88 -2.32
N LEU A 126 -29.27 -59.30 -2.00
CA LEU A 126 -29.99 -59.62 -0.75
C LEU A 126 -30.50 -61.06 -0.74
N THR A 127 -30.67 -61.68 -1.91
CA THR A 127 -30.98 -63.11 -2.07
C THR A 127 -29.73 -63.99 -2.12
N ASN A 128 -28.53 -63.41 -2.18
CA ASN A 128 -27.28 -64.16 -2.12
C ASN A 128 -27.01 -64.55 -0.66
N SER A 129 -27.00 -65.86 -0.37
CA SER A 129 -26.74 -66.39 0.97
C SER A 129 -25.42 -65.93 1.58
N ASN A 130 -24.45 -65.55 0.74
CA ASN A 130 -23.11 -65.16 1.16
C ASN A 130 -22.98 -63.66 1.49
N TYR A 131 -24.03 -62.86 1.25
CA TYR A 131 -24.00 -61.43 1.49
C TYR A 131 -24.28 -61.08 2.96
N ILE A 132 -25.13 -61.85 3.64
CA ILE A 132 -25.48 -61.66 5.06
C ILE A 132 -25.10 -62.91 5.85
N SER A 133 -24.00 -62.84 6.60
CA SER A 133 -23.51 -63.90 7.48
C SER A 133 -24.49 -64.18 8.62
N ASP A 134 -24.53 -65.41 9.13
CA ASP A 134 -25.32 -65.75 10.32
C ASP A 134 -24.91 -64.96 11.56
N ALA A 135 -23.64 -64.56 11.66
CA ALA A 135 -23.13 -63.72 12.74
C ALA A 135 -23.53 -62.24 12.61
N HIS A 136 -24.15 -61.82 11.51
CA HIS A 136 -24.48 -60.42 11.26
C HIS A 136 -25.61 -59.91 12.16
N ILE A 137 -25.55 -58.64 12.55
CA ILE A 137 -26.48 -58.04 13.53
C ILE A 137 -27.95 -58.10 13.08
N THR A 138 -28.21 -58.08 11.77
CA THR A 138 -29.57 -58.21 11.23
C THR A 138 -30.21 -59.59 11.48
N LYS A 139 -29.40 -60.62 11.73
CA LYS A 139 -29.86 -61.96 12.12
C LYS A 139 -29.80 -62.17 13.62
N GLN A 140 -28.79 -61.60 14.29
CA GLN A 140 -28.62 -61.74 15.75
C GLN A 140 -29.61 -60.88 16.54
N GLN A 141 -29.95 -59.68 16.04
CA GLN A 141 -30.84 -58.71 16.67
C GLN A 141 -31.80 -58.10 15.62
N PRO A 142 -32.75 -58.87 15.07
CA PRO A 142 -33.62 -58.41 13.98
C PRO A 142 -34.53 -57.24 14.37
N ASP A 143 -34.86 -57.09 15.66
CA ASP A 143 -35.71 -56.03 16.20
C ASP A 143 -34.99 -54.67 16.26
N TRP A 144 -33.66 -54.64 16.09
CA TRP A 144 -32.88 -53.40 16.04
C TRP A 144 -32.88 -52.74 14.65
N ILE A 145 -33.53 -53.35 13.65
CA ILE A 145 -33.34 -53.00 12.25
C ILE A 145 -34.54 -52.22 11.69
N LEU A 146 -34.32 -50.97 11.31
CA LEU A 146 -35.24 -50.20 10.49
C LEU A 146 -35.00 -50.53 9.01
N LYS A 147 -36.08 -50.81 8.27
CA LYS A 147 -36.02 -51.31 6.90
C LYS A 147 -36.61 -50.30 5.92
N PHE A 148 -35.81 -49.88 4.96
CA PHE A 148 -36.19 -49.00 3.85
C PHE A 148 -35.99 -49.71 2.52
N SER A 149 -36.51 -49.12 1.43
CA SER A 149 -36.46 -49.74 0.09
C SER A 149 -35.03 -49.93 -0.44
N ASP A 150 -34.11 -49.05 -0.04
CA ASP A 150 -32.75 -48.93 -0.55
C ASP A 150 -31.67 -49.31 0.48
N VAL A 151 -32.01 -49.28 1.77
CA VAL A 151 -31.08 -49.52 2.88
C VAL A 151 -31.79 -50.11 4.09
N HIS A 152 -31.10 -50.96 4.85
CA HIS A 152 -31.47 -51.26 6.23
C HIS A 152 -30.46 -50.60 7.17
N ILE A 153 -30.96 -49.99 8.24
CA ILE A 153 -30.12 -49.35 9.26
C ILE A 153 -30.45 -49.91 10.64
N LEU A 154 -29.48 -49.83 11.54
CA LEU A 154 -29.72 -49.94 12.97
C LEU A 154 -30.56 -48.75 13.45
N ASP A 155 -31.54 -48.99 14.32
CA ASP A 155 -32.40 -47.95 14.88
C ASP A 155 -31.63 -47.04 15.85
N PRO A 156 -31.37 -45.75 15.50
CA PRO A 156 -30.63 -44.84 16.36
C PRO A 156 -31.34 -44.56 17.70
N GLY A 157 -32.66 -44.79 17.77
CA GLY A 157 -33.50 -44.56 18.95
C GLY A 157 -33.25 -45.52 20.11
N LEU A 158 -32.77 -46.73 19.82
CA LEU A 158 -32.53 -47.76 20.83
C LEU A 158 -31.22 -47.51 21.62
N PRO A 159 -31.26 -47.44 22.96
CA PRO A 159 -30.05 -47.33 23.78
C PRO A 159 -29.03 -48.47 23.56
N GLU A 160 -29.52 -49.68 23.31
CA GLU A 160 -28.71 -50.88 23.06
C GLU A 160 -27.94 -50.75 21.74
N VAL A 161 -28.58 -50.19 20.70
CA VAL A 161 -27.92 -49.90 19.42
C VAL A 161 -26.81 -48.88 19.59
N ARG A 162 -27.06 -47.78 20.31
CA ARG A 162 -26.02 -46.77 20.57
C ARG A 162 -24.84 -47.34 21.36
N THR A 163 -25.13 -48.21 22.33
CA THR A 163 -24.12 -48.95 23.11
C THR A 163 -23.31 -49.88 22.21
N TYR A 164 -23.97 -50.68 21.37
CA TYR A 164 -23.33 -51.58 20.42
C TYR A 164 -22.40 -50.84 19.45
N ILE A 165 -22.87 -49.75 18.83
CA ILE A 165 -22.05 -48.95 17.90
C ILE A 165 -20.84 -48.37 18.64
N ARG A 166 -21.04 -47.78 19.82
CA ARG A 166 -19.92 -47.28 20.65
C ARG A 166 -18.89 -48.39 20.89
N ASP A 167 -19.31 -49.59 21.27
CA ASP A 167 -18.39 -50.69 21.61
C ASP A 167 -17.60 -51.18 20.40
N VAL A 168 -18.23 -51.26 19.21
CA VAL A 168 -17.53 -51.55 17.95
C VAL A 168 -16.47 -50.49 17.64
N LEU A 169 -16.82 -49.20 17.81
CA LEU A 169 -15.90 -48.10 17.57
C LEU A 169 -14.74 -48.09 18.58
N MET A 170 -15.02 -48.38 19.85
CA MET A 170 -13.99 -48.40 20.90
C MET A 170 -13.08 -49.61 20.81
N ASP A 171 -13.54 -50.72 20.23
CA ASP A 171 -12.68 -51.86 19.87
C ASP A 171 -11.59 -51.44 18.87
N ILE A 172 -11.96 -50.65 17.85
CA ILE A 172 -11.01 -50.09 16.89
C ILE A 172 -10.02 -49.17 17.60
N VAL A 173 -10.53 -48.21 18.38
CA VAL A 173 -9.71 -47.23 19.11
C VAL A 173 -8.75 -47.94 20.08
N ALA A 174 -9.20 -48.95 20.81
CA ALA A 174 -8.36 -49.65 21.78
C ALA A 174 -7.24 -50.46 21.10
N ARG A 175 -7.54 -51.23 20.06
CA ARG A 175 -6.61 -52.23 19.50
C ARG A 175 -5.66 -51.71 18.43
N TYR A 176 -6.04 -50.68 17.68
CA TYR A 176 -5.24 -50.19 16.55
C TYR A 176 -4.60 -48.83 16.87
N ASP A 177 -3.39 -48.57 16.37
CA ASP A 177 -2.67 -47.30 16.55
C ASP A 177 -3.11 -46.22 15.56
N ILE A 178 -4.42 -46.02 15.45
CA ILE A 178 -5.03 -44.99 14.60
C ILE A 178 -4.74 -43.59 15.14
N ASP A 179 -4.72 -42.60 14.26
CA ASP A 179 -4.57 -41.18 14.62
C ASP A 179 -5.94 -40.50 14.78
N GLY A 180 -6.97 -41.04 14.13
CA GLY A 180 -8.34 -40.55 14.25
C GLY A 180 -9.39 -41.62 14.01
N LEU A 181 -10.60 -41.33 14.46
CA LEU A 181 -11.83 -42.03 14.11
C LEU A 181 -12.71 -41.05 13.31
N HIS A 182 -13.35 -41.54 12.25
CA HIS A 182 -14.10 -40.70 11.33
C HIS A 182 -15.46 -41.29 10.98
N MET A 183 -16.49 -40.46 10.91
CA MET A 183 -17.83 -40.84 10.47
C MET A 183 -18.26 -40.03 9.26
N ASP A 184 -18.95 -40.66 8.30
CA ASP A 184 -19.50 -39.98 7.12
C ASP A 184 -20.91 -39.41 7.36
N ASP A 185 -21.66 -39.16 6.28
CA ASP A 185 -22.90 -38.38 6.24
C ASP A 185 -24.18 -39.21 6.45
N TYR A 186 -24.06 -40.52 6.70
CA TYR A 186 -25.22 -41.41 6.80
C TYR A 186 -25.71 -41.56 8.25
N PHE A 187 -26.81 -40.88 8.54
CA PHE A 187 -27.54 -40.94 9.80
C PHE A 187 -28.86 -41.70 9.61
N TYR A 188 -29.98 -40.99 9.57
CA TYR A 188 -31.23 -41.51 8.97
C TYR A 188 -31.14 -41.50 7.44
N PRO A 189 -31.93 -42.32 6.73
CA PRO A 189 -31.74 -42.54 5.31
C PRO A 189 -32.29 -41.39 4.45
N TYR A 190 -31.67 -41.19 3.28
CA TYR A 190 -32.10 -40.22 2.26
C TYR A 190 -33.49 -40.53 1.69
N SER A 191 -33.98 -41.76 1.80
CA SER A 191 -35.35 -42.16 1.42
C SER A 191 -36.44 -41.58 2.33
N VAL A 192 -36.05 -40.80 3.35
CA VAL A 192 -36.91 -40.13 4.34
C VAL A 192 -37.67 -41.13 5.19
N ILE A 193 -37.37 -41.14 6.48
CA ILE A 193 -38.14 -41.92 7.45
C ILE A 193 -39.54 -41.33 7.63
N THR A 194 -40.53 -42.22 7.75
CA THR A 194 -41.92 -41.88 8.02
C THR A 194 -42.26 -42.25 9.46
N ASN A 195 -42.63 -43.50 9.70
CA ASN A 195 -43.09 -44.03 10.99
C ASN A 195 -42.35 -45.32 11.42
N GLU A 196 -41.25 -45.68 10.76
CA GLU A 196 -40.51 -46.92 11.00
C GLU A 196 -40.01 -47.05 12.44
N ASP A 197 -39.69 -45.94 13.11
CA ASP A 197 -39.22 -45.85 14.50
C ASP A 197 -40.32 -45.41 15.49
N ALA A 198 -41.59 -45.42 15.10
CA ALA A 198 -42.68 -44.91 15.95
C ALA A 198 -42.85 -45.70 17.26
N ALA A 199 -42.60 -47.02 17.23
CA ALA A 199 -42.63 -47.85 18.43
C ALA A 199 -41.47 -47.49 19.37
N THR A 200 -40.26 -47.34 18.82
CA THR A 200 -39.07 -46.92 19.55
C THR A 200 -39.24 -45.54 20.17
N PHE A 201 -39.87 -44.60 19.45
CA PHE A 201 -40.20 -43.28 19.99
C PHE A 201 -41.17 -43.39 21.17
N ALA A 202 -42.26 -44.16 21.04
CA ALA A 202 -43.24 -44.31 22.11
C ALA A 202 -42.62 -44.83 23.42
N GLU A 203 -41.64 -45.72 23.33
CA GLU A 203 -40.95 -46.31 24.49
C GLU A 203 -39.79 -45.45 25.00
N HIS A 204 -39.03 -44.80 24.11
CA HIS A 204 -37.78 -44.12 24.44
C HIS A 204 -37.78 -42.61 24.15
N HIS A 205 -38.95 -41.94 24.14
CA HIS A 205 -39.05 -40.52 23.79
C HIS A 205 -38.29 -39.57 24.73
N ARG A 206 -37.84 -40.00 25.92
CA ARG A 206 -37.05 -39.19 26.88
C ARG A 206 -37.64 -37.80 27.21
N GLY A 207 -38.96 -37.64 27.09
CA GLY A 207 -39.65 -36.36 27.33
C GLY A 207 -39.83 -35.47 26.10
N PHE A 208 -39.29 -35.84 24.93
CA PHE A 208 -39.56 -35.16 23.67
C PHE A 208 -41.01 -35.37 23.24
N THR A 209 -41.65 -34.30 22.75
CA THR A 209 -42.99 -34.35 22.13
C THR A 209 -42.93 -34.27 20.61
N ASP A 210 -41.82 -33.78 20.05
CA ASP A 210 -41.54 -33.81 18.62
C ASP A 210 -40.56 -34.95 18.32
N ILE A 211 -40.99 -35.91 17.50
CA ILE A 211 -40.16 -37.05 17.10
C ILE A 211 -38.94 -36.59 16.29
N GLN A 212 -39.01 -35.46 15.58
CA GLN A 212 -37.89 -34.96 14.80
C GLN A 212 -36.74 -34.46 15.68
N ASP A 213 -37.06 -33.78 16.78
CA ASP A 213 -36.07 -33.36 17.78
C ASP A 213 -35.47 -34.58 18.47
N TRP A 214 -36.29 -35.58 18.82
CA TRP A 214 -35.83 -36.84 19.39
C TRP A 214 -34.87 -37.60 18.47
N ARG A 215 -35.14 -37.64 17.16
CA ARG A 215 -34.26 -38.28 16.17
C ARG A 215 -32.89 -37.60 16.10
N ARG A 216 -32.83 -36.26 16.14
CA ARG A 216 -31.55 -35.51 16.23
C ARG A 216 -30.82 -35.82 17.54
N ASP A 217 -31.54 -35.80 18.67
CA ASP A 217 -30.98 -36.09 19.98
C ASP A 217 -30.38 -37.50 20.08
N ASN A 218 -31.01 -38.51 19.46
CA ASN A 218 -30.47 -39.87 19.41
C ASN A 218 -29.07 -39.92 18.78
N ILE A 219 -28.83 -39.13 17.72
CA ILE A 219 -27.52 -39.03 17.07
C ILE A 219 -26.54 -38.28 17.97
N ASN A 220 -26.98 -37.17 18.57
CA ASN A 220 -26.16 -36.37 19.49
C ASN A 220 -25.63 -37.24 20.64
N LEU A 221 -26.50 -38.07 21.24
CA LEU A 221 -26.11 -39.01 22.31
C LEU A 221 -25.04 -40.02 21.88
N LEU A 222 -25.08 -40.52 20.64
CA LEU A 222 -24.02 -41.40 20.15
C LEU A 222 -22.71 -40.64 19.96
N VAL A 223 -22.76 -39.45 19.34
CA VAL A 223 -21.58 -38.62 19.06
C VAL A 223 -20.86 -38.24 20.36
N GLU A 224 -21.63 -37.82 21.39
CA GLU A 224 -21.13 -37.52 22.73
C GLU A 224 -20.51 -38.77 23.39
N ALA A 225 -21.22 -39.90 23.40
CA ALA A 225 -20.75 -41.14 24.02
C ALA A 225 -19.44 -41.65 23.39
N VAL A 226 -19.26 -41.48 22.08
CA VAL A 226 -18.01 -41.83 21.38
C VAL A 226 -16.87 -40.90 21.79
N MET A 227 -17.10 -39.58 21.81
CA MET A 227 -16.09 -38.60 22.23
C MET A 227 -15.61 -38.84 23.67
N ASP A 228 -16.55 -39.01 24.60
CA ASP A 228 -16.28 -39.33 26.00
C ASP A 228 -15.46 -40.61 26.17
N SER A 229 -15.70 -41.61 25.31
CA SER A 229 -15.00 -42.88 25.36
C SER A 229 -13.60 -42.77 24.78
N ILE A 230 -13.42 -42.03 23.69
CA ILE A 230 -12.10 -41.73 23.09
C ILE A 230 -11.21 -41.03 24.12
N ASN A 231 -11.71 -39.98 24.76
CA ASN A 231 -10.97 -39.20 25.76
C ASN A 231 -10.50 -40.04 26.96
N LYS A 232 -11.18 -41.15 27.27
CA LYS A 232 -10.80 -42.09 28.33
C LYS A 232 -9.81 -43.15 27.86
N ILE A 233 -9.93 -43.63 26.62
CA ILE A 233 -9.16 -44.78 26.12
C ILE A 233 -7.85 -44.33 25.47
N LYS A 234 -7.91 -43.37 24.55
CA LYS A 234 -6.77 -42.80 23.82
C LYS A 234 -7.05 -41.33 23.52
N PRO A 235 -6.79 -40.41 24.47
CA PRO A 235 -7.19 -39.00 24.35
C PRO A 235 -6.58 -38.27 23.15
N TRP A 236 -5.47 -38.75 22.59
CA TRP A 236 -4.86 -38.19 21.37
C TRP A 236 -5.59 -38.56 20.07
N VAL A 237 -6.48 -39.56 20.08
CA VAL A 237 -7.24 -39.94 18.88
C VAL A 237 -8.25 -38.85 18.56
N LYS A 238 -8.23 -38.36 17.32
CA LYS A 238 -9.12 -37.30 16.84
C LYS A 238 -10.49 -37.87 16.49
N TRP A 239 -11.57 -37.22 16.91
CA TRP A 239 -12.93 -37.60 16.52
C TRP A 239 -13.54 -36.59 15.55
N GLY A 240 -13.94 -37.01 14.35
CA GLY A 240 -14.58 -36.08 13.44
C GLY A 240 -15.56 -36.69 12.44
N ILE A 241 -16.47 -35.84 11.98
CA ILE A 241 -17.67 -36.26 11.26
C ILE A 241 -17.79 -35.45 9.95
N SER A 242 -18.14 -36.12 8.85
CA SER A 242 -18.43 -35.51 7.55
C SER A 242 -19.95 -35.39 7.37
N PRO A 243 -20.60 -34.30 7.82
CA PRO A 243 -22.02 -34.11 7.54
C PRO A 243 -22.24 -33.76 6.06
N PHE A 244 -23.50 -33.84 5.63
CA PHE A 244 -23.90 -33.28 4.34
C PHE A 244 -23.56 -31.79 4.24
N GLY A 245 -23.15 -31.32 3.06
CA GLY A 245 -22.60 -29.97 2.91
C GLY A 245 -23.59 -28.82 3.12
N ILE A 246 -24.90 -29.08 3.03
CA ILE A 246 -25.95 -28.10 3.32
C ILE A 246 -26.58 -28.46 4.67
N TYR A 247 -26.38 -27.59 5.68
CA TYR A 247 -27.07 -27.75 6.96
C TYR A 247 -28.59 -27.63 6.77
N ARG A 248 -29.02 -26.49 6.20
CA ARG A 248 -30.42 -26.17 5.90
C ARG A 248 -30.49 -25.25 4.67
N PRO A 249 -31.53 -25.36 3.81
CA PRO A 249 -31.74 -24.41 2.73
C PRO A 249 -31.96 -23.00 3.28
N GLY A 250 -31.42 -22.00 2.60
CA GLY A 250 -31.39 -20.60 3.04
C GLY A 250 -30.30 -20.27 4.06
N ILE A 251 -29.48 -21.25 4.47
CA ILE A 251 -28.38 -21.07 5.42
C ILE A 251 -27.07 -21.58 4.80
N PRO A 252 -26.13 -20.69 4.45
CA PRO A 252 -26.25 -19.22 4.42
C PRO A 252 -27.25 -18.73 3.35
N SER A 253 -27.63 -17.45 3.42
CA SER A 253 -28.58 -16.83 2.49
C SER A 253 -28.18 -17.09 1.03
N GLY A 254 -29.14 -17.52 0.22
CA GLY A 254 -28.94 -17.85 -1.21
C GLY A 254 -28.72 -19.34 -1.49
N ILE A 255 -28.43 -20.16 -0.48
CA ILE A 255 -28.31 -21.61 -0.63
C ILE A 255 -29.68 -22.29 -0.77
N THR A 256 -29.76 -23.28 -1.65
CA THR A 256 -30.94 -24.11 -1.92
C THR A 256 -30.53 -25.58 -2.02
N GLY A 257 -31.40 -26.51 -1.69
CA GLY A 257 -31.09 -27.94 -1.76
C GLY A 257 -31.72 -28.72 -0.60
N LEU A 258 -31.13 -29.86 -0.29
CA LEU A 258 -31.56 -30.74 0.79
C LEU A 258 -31.48 -30.05 2.16
N ASP A 259 -32.50 -30.26 3.00
CA ASP A 259 -32.50 -29.88 4.41
C ASP A 259 -31.99 -31.05 5.27
N ALA A 260 -30.66 -31.14 5.47
CA ALA A 260 -30.05 -32.25 6.20
C ALA A 260 -30.53 -32.34 7.65
N TYR A 261 -30.82 -31.18 8.27
CA TYR A 261 -31.36 -31.10 9.63
C TYR A 261 -32.72 -31.80 9.79
N ASN A 262 -33.58 -31.73 8.77
CA ASN A 262 -34.93 -32.30 8.81
C ASN A 262 -35.06 -33.65 8.10
N VAL A 263 -34.18 -33.95 7.14
CA VAL A 263 -34.24 -35.21 6.36
C VAL A 263 -33.34 -36.29 6.96
N LEU A 264 -32.10 -35.93 7.32
CA LEU A 264 -31.11 -36.87 7.85
C LEU A 264 -31.04 -36.83 9.39
N TYR A 265 -31.73 -35.87 10.01
CA TYR A 265 -31.64 -35.55 11.44
C TYR A 265 -30.20 -35.30 11.88
N CYS A 266 -29.40 -34.73 10.98
CA CYS A 266 -28.00 -34.40 11.18
C CYS A 266 -27.89 -32.96 11.73
N ASP A 267 -27.47 -32.80 12.98
CA ASP A 267 -27.29 -31.48 13.61
C ASP A 267 -25.83 -31.21 14.02
N PRO A 268 -24.93 -30.97 13.04
CA PRO A 268 -23.53 -30.72 13.31
C PRO A 268 -23.26 -29.43 14.09
N ILE A 269 -24.20 -28.49 14.11
CA ILE A 269 -24.07 -27.28 14.92
C ILE A 269 -24.14 -27.62 16.42
N ALA A 270 -25.04 -28.52 16.82
CA ALA A 270 -25.12 -29.01 18.19
C ALA A 270 -23.82 -29.73 18.61
N TRP A 271 -23.19 -30.50 17.72
CA TRP A 271 -21.93 -31.20 18.03
C TRP A 271 -20.77 -30.24 18.22
N LEU A 272 -20.69 -29.20 17.40
CA LEU A 272 -19.69 -28.14 17.55
C LEU A 272 -19.90 -27.38 18.86
N GLU A 273 -21.13 -26.97 19.14
CA GLU A 273 -21.49 -26.22 20.35
C GLU A 273 -21.22 -27.01 21.63
N ALA A 274 -21.57 -28.31 21.64
CA ALA A 274 -21.31 -29.20 22.77
C ALA A 274 -19.83 -29.62 22.88
N GLY A 275 -19.01 -29.38 21.85
CA GLY A 275 -17.62 -29.81 21.80
C GLY A 275 -17.44 -31.33 21.71
N THR A 276 -18.44 -32.05 21.20
CA THR A 276 -18.47 -33.52 21.11
C THR A 276 -17.83 -34.06 19.83
N VAL A 277 -17.17 -33.19 19.07
CA VAL A 277 -16.29 -33.51 17.93
C VAL A 277 -15.04 -32.65 18.01
N ASP A 278 -13.93 -33.17 17.50
CA ASP A 278 -12.69 -32.42 17.31
C ASP A 278 -12.68 -31.69 15.96
N TYR A 279 -13.30 -32.26 14.94
CA TYR A 279 -13.41 -31.62 13.64
C TYR A 279 -14.70 -31.98 12.90
N ILE A 280 -15.11 -31.09 12.00
CA ILE A 280 -16.15 -31.36 11.01
C ILE A 280 -15.57 -31.31 9.59
N THR A 281 -16.09 -32.14 8.71
CA THR A 281 -15.76 -32.10 7.27
C THR A 281 -16.99 -32.15 6.35
N PRO A 282 -17.81 -31.08 6.35
CA PRO A 282 -18.96 -30.94 5.48
C PRO A 282 -18.64 -31.22 4.01
N GLN A 283 -19.50 -32.00 3.35
CA GLN A 283 -19.33 -32.42 1.97
C GLN A 283 -19.69 -31.33 0.95
N LEU A 284 -18.75 -30.42 0.67
CA LEU A 284 -18.95 -29.25 -0.21
C LEU A 284 -18.72 -29.61 -1.69
N TYR A 285 -19.56 -30.49 -2.22
CA TYR A 285 -19.35 -31.14 -3.51
C TYR A 285 -19.88 -30.35 -4.72
N TRP A 286 -19.86 -29.03 -4.65
CA TRP A 286 -20.41 -28.15 -5.69
C TRP A 286 -19.37 -27.14 -6.16
N PRO A 287 -19.50 -26.59 -7.39
CA PRO A 287 -18.58 -25.59 -7.87
C PRO A 287 -18.90 -24.21 -7.28
N PHE A 288 -18.07 -23.22 -7.61
CA PHE A 288 -18.42 -21.81 -7.43
C PHE A 288 -19.66 -21.41 -8.24
N GLY A 289 -20.57 -20.69 -7.59
CA GLY A 289 -21.85 -20.24 -8.14
C GLY A 289 -22.97 -21.27 -8.08
N GLY A 290 -24.19 -20.83 -8.41
CA GLY A 290 -25.39 -21.68 -8.42
C GLY A 290 -26.06 -21.81 -7.06
N GLY A 291 -27.01 -22.74 -6.95
CA GLY A 291 -27.85 -22.92 -5.75
C GLY A 291 -27.14 -23.57 -4.55
N GLN A 292 -25.99 -24.21 -4.75
CA GLN A 292 -25.17 -24.84 -3.72
C GLN A 292 -23.74 -24.27 -3.75
N ASP A 293 -23.61 -22.96 -3.90
CA ASP A 293 -22.33 -22.29 -4.15
C ASP A 293 -21.26 -22.62 -3.10
N TYR A 294 -20.14 -23.18 -3.55
CA TYR A 294 -18.96 -23.43 -2.71
C TYR A 294 -18.46 -22.16 -2.02
N GLY A 295 -18.46 -21.03 -2.74
CA GLY A 295 -18.00 -19.73 -2.23
C GLY A 295 -18.88 -19.14 -1.13
N LEU A 296 -20.09 -19.66 -0.95
CA LEU A 296 -20.98 -19.29 0.16
C LEU A 296 -20.93 -20.34 1.28
N LEU A 297 -20.99 -21.63 0.95
CA LEU A 297 -21.02 -22.71 1.93
C LEU A 297 -19.71 -22.81 2.72
N MET A 298 -18.56 -22.72 2.04
CA MET A 298 -17.28 -22.94 2.70
C MET A 298 -16.98 -21.91 3.79
N PRO A 299 -17.07 -20.58 3.54
CA PRO A 299 -16.84 -19.59 4.60
C PRO A 299 -17.86 -19.69 5.74
N TRP A 300 -19.11 -20.06 5.45
CA TRP A 300 -20.14 -20.23 6.48
C TRP A 300 -19.79 -21.35 7.46
N TRP A 301 -19.32 -22.51 6.95
CA TRP A 301 -18.89 -23.62 7.80
C TRP A 301 -17.61 -23.30 8.59
N ALA A 302 -16.64 -22.63 7.97
CA ALA A 302 -15.44 -22.15 8.67
C ALA A 302 -15.84 -21.25 9.86
N GLN A 303 -16.79 -20.33 9.65
CA GLN A 303 -17.32 -19.49 10.72
C GLN A 303 -18.02 -20.29 11.83
N GLN A 304 -18.79 -21.34 11.50
CA GLN A 304 -19.44 -22.16 12.53
C GLN A 304 -18.41 -22.91 13.38
N ALA A 305 -17.39 -23.49 12.77
CA ALA A 305 -16.34 -24.21 13.49
C ALA A 305 -15.50 -23.25 14.35
N THR A 306 -15.13 -22.08 13.80
CA THR A 306 -14.44 -20.99 14.52
C THR A 306 -15.19 -20.59 15.79
N ARG A 307 -16.50 -20.38 15.67
CA ARG A 307 -17.35 -19.92 16.78
C ARG A 307 -17.25 -20.82 18.00
N TYR A 308 -17.01 -22.11 17.80
CA TYR A 308 -16.91 -23.11 18.86
C TYR A 308 -15.49 -23.66 19.05
N GLY A 309 -14.48 -23.03 18.43
CA GLY A 309 -13.08 -23.39 18.58
C GLY A 309 -12.76 -24.82 18.14
N LYS A 310 -13.39 -25.31 17.07
CA LYS A 310 -13.14 -26.64 16.48
C LYS A 310 -12.58 -26.52 15.07
N HIS A 311 -11.95 -27.57 14.57
CA HIS A 311 -11.41 -27.56 13.21
C HIS A 311 -12.49 -27.83 12.16
N PHE A 312 -12.29 -27.21 11.01
CA PHE A 312 -13.11 -27.41 9.82
C PHE A 312 -12.24 -27.75 8.61
N TYR A 313 -12.62 -28.81 7.91
CA TYR A 313 -11.97 -29.22 6.67
C TYR A 313 -13.03 -29.44 5.58
N PRO A 314 -13.16 -28.61 4.55
CA PRO A 314 -14.17 -28.82 3.51
C PRO A 314 -13.93 -30.13 2.75
N GLY A 315 -15.00 -30.93 2.60
CA GLY A 315 -15.03 -32.08 1.71
C GLY A 315 -15.03 -31.64 0.24
N GLN A 316 -14.03 -32.06 -0.52
CA GLN A 316 -13.76 -31.69 -1.91
C GLN A 316 -14.14 -32.82 -2.86
N ALA A 317 -14.98 -32.54 -3.86
CA ALA A 317 -15.45 -33.54 -4.82
C ALA A 317 -14.48 -33.77 -5.99
N MET A 318 -13.33 -34.41 -5.74
CA MET A 318 -12.37 -34.76 -6.80
C MET A 318 -13.01 -35.63 -7.91
N TYR A 319 -13.97 -36.49 -7.56
CA TYR A 319 -14.71 -37.29 -8.54
C TYR A 319 -15.48 -36.44 -9.57
N ARG A 320 -15.96 -35.25 -9.19
CA ARG A 320 -16.62 -34.29 -10.09
C ARG A 320 -15.66 -33.54 -11.00
N ALA A 321 -14.36 -33.56 -10.72
CA ALA A 321 -13.35 -33.14 -11.70
C ALA A 321 -13.13 -34.20 -12.79
N GLY A 322 -13.35 -35.48 -12.46
CA GLY A 322 -13.31 -36.60 -13.42
C GLY A 322 -14.57 -36.75 -14.26
N GLN A 323 -15.71 -36.29 -13.76
CA GLN A 323 -16.96 -36.11 -14.51
C GLN A 323 -16.96 -34.68 -15.07
N ASP A 324 -17.56 -34.35 -16.20
CA ASP A 324 -17.53 -32.98 -16.75
C ASP A 324 -18.41 -31.97 -15.98
N LEU A 325 -18.40 -32.04 -14.64
CA LEU A 325 -19.15 -31.21 -13.71
C LEU A 325 -18.30 -30.08 -13.12
N PHE A 326 -17.01 -30.33 -12.87
CA PHE A 326 -16.07 -29.27 -12.44
C PHE A 326 -15.17 -28.84 -13.60
N PRO A 327 -15.05 -27.53 -13.88
CA PRO A 327 -14.12 -27.04 -14.89
C PRO A 327 -12.66 -27.23 -14.46
N ARG A 328 -11.72 -27.16 -15.42
CA ARG A 328 -10.29 -27.16 -15.11
C ARG A 328 -9.97 -25.97 -14.19
N GLY A 329 -9.23 -26.23 -13.11
CA GLY A 329 -8.85 -25.19 -12.15
C GLY A 329 -9.86 -24.93 -11.03
N GLU A 330 -11.00 -25.61 -11.02
CA GLU A 330 -12.01 -25.50 -9.95
C GLU A 330 -11.43 -25.86 -8.58
N ILE A 331 -10.86 -27.07 -8.43
CA ILE A 331 -10.26 -27.52 -7.18
C ILE A 331 -9.10 -26.61 -6.71
N PRO A 332 -8.13 -26.23 -7.57
CA PRO A 332 -7.13 -25.22 -7.20
C PRO A 332 -7.72 -23.89 -6.72
N ARG A 333 -8.83 -23.44 -7.30
CA ARG A 333 -9.51 -22.22 -6.88
C ARG A 333 -10.19 -22.39 -5.52
N GLN A 334 -10.80 -23.55 -5.26
CA GLN A 334 -11.40 -23.87 -3.96
C GLN A 334 -10.34 -23.88 -2.85
N ILE A 335 -9.17 -24.49 -3.08
CA ILE A 335 -8.07 -24.52 -2.11
C ILE A 335 -7.52 -23.11 -1.82
N ARG A 336 -7.41 -22.24 -2.84
CA ARG A 336 -6.99 -20.85 -2.61
C ARG A 336 -8.00 -20.11 -1.74
N LEU A 337 -9.30 -20.25 -2.00
CA LEU A 337 -10.32 -19.66 -1.13
C LEU A 337 -10.25 -20.23 0.31
N ASN A 338 -10.01 -21.53 0.46
CA ASN A 338 -9.85 -22.15 1.78
C ASN A 338 -8.73 -21.46 2.56
N ARG A 339 -7.55 -21.28 1.95
CA ARG A 339 -6.41 -20.59 2.59
C ARG A 339 -6.62 -19.10 2.84
N GLU A 340 -7.46 -18.46 2.03
CA GLU A 340 -7.85 -17.05 2.23
C GLU A 340 -8.90 -16.88 3.34
N THR A 341 -9.52 -17.98 3.80
CA THR A 341 -10.57 -17.96 4.82
C THR A 341 -10.01 -18.35 6.18
N GLU A 342 -10.17 -17.47 7.15
CA GLU A 342 -9.75 -17.72 8.54
C GLU A 342 -10.38 -19.02 9.08
N HIS A 343 -9.57 -19.82 9.79
CA HIS A 343 -9.98 -21.10 10.40
C HIS A 343 -10.50 -22.17 9.44
N CYS A 344 -10.09 -22.12 8.17
CA CYS A 344 -10.19 -23.26 7.27
C CYS A 344 -8.83 -23.98 7.25
N ASP A 345 -8.68 -24.96 8.13
CA ASP A 345 -7.38 -25.54 8.46
C ASP A 345 -6.95 -26.69 7.51
N GLY A 346 -7.60 -26.84 6.35
CA GLY A 346 -7.26 -27.92 5.42
C GLY A 346 -8.31 -28.25 4.38
N SER A 347 -8.32 -29.50 3.93
CA SER A 347 -9.27 -30.07 2.97
C SER A 347 -9.26 -31.59 3.02
N VAL A 348 -10.40 -32.21 2.72
CA VAL A 348 -10.51 -33.67 2.58
C VAL A 348 -11.10 -34.01 1.22
N PHE A 349 -10.45 -34.85 0.43
CA PHE A 349 -10.89 -35.13 -0.94
C PHE A 349 -11.60 -36.47 -1.11
N PHE A 350 -12.70 -36.46 -1.86
CA PHE A 350 -13.46 -37.63 -2.27
C PHE A 350 -13.26 -37.88 -3.78
N THR A 351 -12.55 -38.92 -4.24
CA THR A 351 -11.91 -40.02 -3.48
C THR A 351 -10.48 -40.32 -3.93
N ALA A 352 -9.83 -41.28 -3.24
CA ALA A 352 -8.51 -41.80 -3.56
C ALA A 352 -8.35 -42.25 -5.02
N ASN A 353 -9.35 -42.90 -5.64
CA ASN A 353 -9.23 -43.28 -7.04
C ASN A 353 -9.10 -42.11 -8.00
N ASN A 354 -9.75 -40.98 -7.69
CA ASN A 354 -9.61 -39.78 -8.51
C ASN A 354 -8.25 -39.11 -8.28
N PHE A 355 -7.66 -39.24 -7.10
CA PHE A 355 -6.25 -38.88 -6.90
C PHE A 355 -5.32 -39.71 -7.79
N PHE A 356 -5.59 -41.01 -7.92
CA PHE A 356 -4.84 -41.88 -8.81
C PHE A 356 -4.96 -41.51 -10.29
N SER A 357 -6.18 -41.21 -10.73
CA SER A 357 -6.44 -40.92 -12.15
C SER A 357 -6.01 -39.51 -12.57
N ASN A 358 -5.70 -38.60 -11.63
CA ASN A 358 -5.29 -37.21 -11.89
C ASN A 358 -6.19 -36.47 -12.91
N PRO A 359 -7.51 -36.36 -12.64
CA PRO A 359 -8.43 -35.76 -13.60
C PRO A 359 -8.04 -34.30 -13.87
N LYS A 360 -7.99 -33.93 -15.16
CA LYS A 360 -7.71 -32.56 -15.63
C LYS A 360 -6.37 -31.99 -15.12
N ASN A 361 -5.40 -32.85 -14.77
CA ASN A 361 -4.09 -32.50 -14.18
C ASN A 361 -4.22 -31.78 -12.83
N THR A 362 -5.27 -32.09 -12.06
CA THR A 362 -5.53 -31.46 -10.77
C THR A 362 -4.44 -31.79 -9.75
N ILE A 363 -3.96 -33.03 -9.72
CA ILE A 363 -2.90 -33.45 -8.79
C ILE A 363 -1.55 -32.83 -9.14
N ASP A 364 -1.27 -32.58 -10.43
CA ASP A 364 -0.08 -31.83 -10.81
C ASP A 364 -0.13 -30.40 -10.28
N SER A 365 -1.32 -29.78 -10.28
CA SER A 365 -1.52 -28.45 -9.68
C SER A 365 -1.34 -28.46 -8.15
N LEU A 366 -1.68 -29.57 -7.48
CA LEU A 366 -1.37 -29.72 -6.06
C LEU A 366 0.14 -29.89 -5.86
N ARG A 367 0.75 -30.90 -6.48
CA ARG A 367 2.15 -31.27 -6.25
C ARG A 367 3.15 -30.18 -6.67
N LEU A 368 2.88 -29.45 -7.75
CA LEU A 368 3.83 -28.48 -8.31
C LEU A 368 3.61 -27.04 -7.82
N ASP A 369 2.46 -26.76 -7.22
CA ASP A 369 2.08 -25.41 -6.76
C ASP A 369 1.53 -25.48 -5.33
N LEU A 370 0.28 -25.90 -5.13
CA LEU A 370 -0.44 -25.66 -3.87
C LEU A 370 0.08 -26.48 -2.68
N TYR A 371 0.41 -27.75 -2.87
CA TYR A 371 0.94 -28.69 -1.87
C TYR A 371 2.39 -29.09 -2.18
N ARG A 372 3.15 -28.20 -2.82
CA ARG A 372 4.55 -28.46 -3.20
C ARG A 372 5.43 -28.84 -2.02
N TYR A 373 5.24 -28.17 -0.88
CA TYR A 373 5.96 -28.43 0.36
C TYR A 373 5.08 -29.23 1.33
N PRO A 374 5.66 -30.06 2.21
CA PRO A 374 4.91 -30.76 3.24
C PRO A 374 4.16 -29.76 4.14
N ALA A 375 3.19 -30.26 4.92
CA ALA A 375 2.56 -29.48 5.98
C ALA A 375 2.38 -30.37 7.20
N LEU A 376 2.63 -29.79 8.37
CA LEU A 376 2.24 -30.40 9.63
C LEU A 376 0.71 -30.36 9.77
N TRP A 377 0.17 -31.16 10.69
CA TRP A 377 -1.26 -31.13 10.96
C TRP A 377 -1.63 -29.90 11.82
N PRO A 378 -2.85 -29.38 11.68
CA PRO A 378 -3.40 -28.40 12.60
C PRO A 378 -3.41 -28.94 14.04
N VAL A 379 -3.12 -28.07 15.01
CA VAL A 379 -3.04 -28.40 16.43
C VAL A 379 -4.40 -28.24 17.08
N MET A 380 -4.85 -29.23 17.83
CA MET A 380 -6.10 -29.18 18.59
C MET A 380 -5.83 -28.78 20.03
N THR A 381 -5.72 -27.47 20.28
CA THR A 381 -5.29 -26.92 21.59
C THR A 381 -6.22 -27.26 22.76
N TRP A 382 -7.47 -27.68 22.48
CA TRP A 382 -8.41 -28.16 23.48
C TRP A 382 -8.19 -29.61 23.90
N LYS A 383 -7.40 -30.38 23.13
CA LYS A 383 -6.98 -31.75 23.52
C LYS A 383 -5.69 -31.70 24.34
N ASP A 384 -4.75 -30.86 23.90
CA ASP A 384 -3.46 -30.66 24.56
C ASP A 384 -2.89 -29.29 24.18
N SER A 385 -2.18 -28.67 25.11
CA SER A 385 -1.55 -27.36 24.93
C SER A 385 -0.08 -27.34 25.34
N VAL A 386 0.48 -28.46 25.81
CA VAL A 386 1.87 -28.53 26.27
C VAL A 386 2.70 -29.27 25.23
N PRO A 387 3.60 -28.59 24.51
CA PRO A 387 4.45 -29.29 23.54
C PRO A 387 5.46 -30.21 24.24
N PRO A 388 5.97 -31.24 23.54
CA PRO A 388 7.03 -32.08 24.07
C PRO A 388 8.30 -31.25 24.35
N ALA A 389 9.15 -31.74 25.25
CA ALA A 389 10.46 -31.13 25.47
C ALA A 389 11.34 -31.19 24.21
N ALA A 390 12.32 -30.30 24.12
CA ALA A 390 13.25 -30.27 22.98
C ALA A 390 14.08 -31.56 22.88
N PRO A 391 14.44 -32.00 21.65
CA PRO A 391 15.45 -33.03 21.45
C PRO A 391 16.75 -32.69 22.16
N ARG A 392 17.41 -33.70 22.74
CA ARG A 392 18.63 -33.52 23.53
C ARG A 392 19.86 -33.91 22.72
N ASN A 393 21.03 -33.43 23.13
CA ASN A 393 22.32 -33.81 22.55
C ASN A 393 22.32 -33.78 21.00
N VAL A 394 21.80 -32.70 20.41
CA VAL A 394 21.75 -32.59 18.94
C VAL A 394 23.16 -32.29 18.43
N GLN A 395 23.72 -33.23 17.67
CA GLN A 395 25.10 -33.19 17.17
C GLN A 395 25.12 -33.11 15.65
N LEU A 396 25.88 -32.15 15.12
CA LEU A 396 26.19 -32.01 13.70
C LEU A 396 27.61 -32.51 13.44
N GLN A 397 27.74 -33.56 12.63
CA GLN A 397 29.02 -34.10 12.17
C GLN A 397 29.19 -33.81 10.68
N ILE A 398 30.38 -33.36 10.27
CA ILE A 398 30.71 -33.06 8.87
C ILE A 398 31.84 -33.99 8.42
N ALA A 399 31.61 -34.74 7.36
CA ALA A 399 32.60 -35.66 6.78
C ALA A 399 33.59 -34.92 5.85
N GLY A 400 34.68 -35.61 5.47
CA GLY A 400 35.72 -35.02 4.63
C GLY A 400 35.29 -34.67 3.21
N ASP A 401 34.21 -35.28 2.71
CA ASP A 401 33.58 -34.96 1.43
C ASP A 401 32.54 -33.82 1.53
N GLY A 402 32.36 -33.27 2.74
CA GLY A 402 31.39 -32.22 3.02
C GLY A 402 29.99 -32.74 3.37
N SER A 403 29.71 -34.04 3.33
CA SER A 403 28.41 -34.57 3.78
C SER A 403 28.19 -34.36 5.29
N LYS A 404 26.93 -34.18 5.71
CA LYS A 404 26.57 -33.91 7.12
C LYS A 404 25.71 -35.04 7.68
N THR A 405 25.93 -35.34 8.95
CA THR A 405 25.05 -36.22 9.75
C THR A 405 24.62 -35.48 11.00
N ILE A 406 23.31 -35.34 11.18
CA ILE A 406 22.68 -34.78 12.37
C ILE A 406 22.14 -35.93 13.21
N SER A 407 22.43 -35.96 14.50
CA SER A 407 21.93 -37.00 15.43
C SER A 407 21.47 -36.40 16.74
N TRP A 408 20.51 -37.03 17.42
CA TRP A 408 19.94 -36.53 18.67
C TRP A 408 19.48 -37.65 19.60
N ASP A 409 19.23 -37.28 20.85
CA ASP A 409 18.53 -38.10 21.83
C ASP A 409 17.07 -37.67 21.95
N ALA A 410 16.21 -38.64 22.30
CA ALA A 410 14.82 -38.35 22.57
C ALA A 410 14.65 -37.39 23.77
N PRO A 411 13.62 -36.52 23.74
CA PRO A 411 13.22 -35.73 24.89
C PRO A 411 12.90 -36.62 26.09
N LEU A 412 13.14 -36.10 27.30
CA LEU A 412 12.62 -36.71 28.52
C LEU A 412 11.18 -36.23 28.72
N TYR A 413 10.30 -37.12 29.15
CA TYR A 413 8.90 -36.82 29.41
C TYR A 413 8.45 -37.44 30.73
N GLY A 414 7.54 -36.75 31.42
CA GLY A 414 6.88 -37.25 32.64
C GLY A 414 5.46 -37.78 32.36
N ASP A 415 4.80 -37.20 31.36
CA ASP A 415 3.51 -37.65 30.82
C ASP A 415 3.75 -38.34 29.47
N PRO A 416 3.20 -39.56 29.23
CA PRO A 416 3.24 -40.19 27.91
C PRO A 416 2.66 -39.35 26.77
N LEU A 417 1.77 -38.40 27.04
CA LEU A 417 1.25 -37.46 26.03
C LEU A 417 2.33 -36.53 25.48
N ASP A 418 3.30 -36.15 26.33
CA ASP A 418 4.46 -35.31 25.96
C ASP A 418 5.59 -36.10 25.28
N SER A 419 5.36 -37.39 24.96
CA SER A 419 6.38 -38.22 24.32
C SER A 419 6.55 -37.87 22.84
N ALA A 420 7.80 -37.83 22.38
CA ALA A 420 8.10 -37.56 20.98
C ALA A 420 7.59 -38.68 20.07
N PHE A 421 6.60 -38.34 19.24
CA PHE A 421 6.01 -39.14 18.18
C PHE A 421 6.82 -39.09 16.89
N ALA A 422 7.30 -37.91 16.52
CA ALA A 422 8.08 -37.68 15.30
C ALA A 422 9.09 -36.55 15.52
N TYR A 423 10.01 -36.36 14.59
CA TYR A 423 10.96 -35.24 14.58
C TYR A 423 10.86 -34.46 13.28
N VAL A 424 10.87 -33.13 13.35
CA VAL A 424 10.94 -32.27 12.16
C VAL A 424 12.37 -31.77 12.01
N ILE A 425 12.91 -31.91 10.81
CA ILE A 425 14.26 -31.47 10.46
C ILE A 425 14.13 -30.29 9.51
N TYR A 426 14.59 -29.14 9.98
CA TYR A 426 14.68 -27.91 9.20
C TYR A 426 16.11 -27.75 8.67
N ARG A 427 16.22 -27.16 7.48
CA ARG A 427 17.50 -26.86 6.82
C ARG A 427 17.38 -25.51 6.14
N SER A 428 18.30 -24.60 6.43
CA SER A 428 18.27 -23.23 5.89
C SER A 428 19.67 -22.68 5.64
N PRO A 429 19.88 -21.86 4.59
CA PRO A 429 21.19 -21.24 4.34
C PRO A 429 21.53 -20.12 5.35
N TYR A 430 20.58 -19.75 6.20
CA TYR A 430 20.77 -18.75 7.26
C TYR A 430 20.25 -19.25 8.60
N PHE A 431 20.82 -18.69 9.67
CA PHE A 431 20.34 -18.96 11.01
C PHE A 431 19.06 -18.16 11.24
N GLN A 432 17.99 -18.85 11.62
CA GLN A 432 16.70 -18.24 11.92
C GLN A 432 16.11 -18.81 13.21
N GLU A 433 15.00 -18.24 13.69
CA GLU A 433 14.14 -18.94 14.65
C GLU A 433 13.35 -20.05 13.94
N LEU A 434 12.59 -20.84 14.69
CA LEU A 434 11.79 -21.94 14.14
C LEU A 434 10.85 -21.37 13.04
N PRO A 435 10.99 -21.79 11.77
CA PRO A 435 10.26 -21.15 10.68
C PRO A 435 8.76 -21.46 10.74
N GLU A 436 7.97 -20.53 10.22
CA GLU A 436 6.52 -20.66 10.03
C GLU A 436 6.15 -21.05 8.58
N ASP A 437 7.15 -21.19 7.70
CA ASP A 437 6.99 -21.64 6.32
C ASP A 437 7.59 -23.04 6.13
N MET A 438 6.81 -23.95 5.56
CA MET A 438 7.26 -25.33 5.29
C MET A 438 8.24 -25.44 4.13
N SER A 439 8.50 -24.37 3.37
CA SER A 439 9.57 -24.39 2.36
C SER A 439 10.96 -24.66 2.95
N GLU A 440 11.12 -24.38 4.25
CA GLU A 440 12.37 -24.58 5.01
C GLU A 440 12.44 -25.96 5.72
N VAL A 441 11.36 -26.75 5.64
CA VAL A 441 11.34 -28.12 6.16
C VAL A 441 11.96 -29.06 5.15
N TRP A 442 12.98 -29.78 5.59
CA TRP A 442 13.71 -30.71 4.73
C TRP A 442 13.20 -32.13 4.86
N ASP A 443 12.95 -32.57 6.09
CA ASP A 443 12.46 -33.92 6.36
C ASP A 443 11.59 -33.96 7.63
N ILE A 444 10.70 -34.95 7.69
CA ILE A 444 9.92 -35.26 8.89
C ILE A 444 10.06 -36.76 9.15
N GLN A 445 10.72 -37.09 10.26
CA GLN A 445 11.02 -38.47 10.64
C GLN A 445 9.99 -39.00 11.64
N PHE A 446 9.13 -39.88 11.17
CA PHE A 446 8.11 -40.59 11.96
C PHE A 446 8.60 -41.92 12.54
N HIS A 447 9.85 -42.27 12.25
CA HIS A 447 10.51 -43.47 12.75
C HIS A 447 11.34 -43.11 13.99
N HIS A 448 11.60 -44.07 14.87
CA HIS A 448 12.54 -43.89 15.99
C HIS A 448 14.01 -43.73 15.55
N ASN A 449 14.26 -43.48 14.26
CA ASN A 449 15.57 -43.09 13.77
C ASN A 449 15.86 -41.69 14.31
N ARG A 450 16.92 -41.58 15.11
CA ARG A 450 17.33 -40.31 15.73
C ARG A 450 18.55 -39.72 15.01
N HIS A 451 18.55 -39.82 13.69
CA HIS A 451 19.59 -39.27 12.84
C HIS A 451 19.07 -38.92 11.44
N PHE A 452 19.68 -37.92 10.83
CA PHE A 452 19.39 -37.42 9.50
C PHE A 452 20.71 -37.19 8.74
N GLY A 453 20.77 -37.59 7.47
CA GLY A 453 21.95 -37.44 6.62
C GLY A 453 21.69 -36.48 5.46
N ASP A 454 22.63 -35.57 5.22
CA ASP A 454 22.62 -34.61 4.12
C ASP A 454 23.87 -34.79 3.25
N SER A 455 23.68 -35.10 1.97
CA SER A 455 24.78 -35.31 1.02
C SER A 455 25.27 -34.02 0.35
N ASP A 456 24.61 -32.88 0.59
CA ASP A 456 25.01 -31.61 0.01
C ASP A 456 26.32 -31.10 0.63
N PRO A 457 27.36 -30.79 -0.17
CA PRO A 457 28.62 -30.27 0.35
C PRO A 457 28.52 -28.83 0.90
N GLU A 458 27.52 -28.04 0.53
CA GLU A 458 27.33 -26.67 1.04
C GLU A 458 26.97 -26.62 2.53
N MET A 459 27.38 -25.56 3.23
CA MET A 459 27.10 -25.43 4.66
C MET A 459 25.69 -24.88 4.90
N TYR A 460 24.95 -25.48 5.83
CA TYR A 460 23.60 -25.09 6.21
C TYR A 460 23.44 -25.03 7.73
N TYR A 461 22.43 -24.28 8.15
CA TYR A 461 21.90 -24.35 9.50
C TYR A 461 20.78 -25.39 9.54
N TYR A 462 20.79 -26.22 10.59
CA TYR A 462 19.80 -27.25 10.84
C TYR A 462 19.03 -26.96 12.13
N MET A 463 17.80 -27.43 12.21
CA MET A 463 17.07 -27.50 13.48
C MET A 463 16.38 -28.84 13.57
N VAL A 464 16.30 -29.37 14.79
CA VAL A 464 15.56 -30.59 15.08
C VAL A 464 14.56 -30.28 16.19
N THR A 465 13.27 -30.45 15.90
CA THR A 465 12.18 -30.36 16.87
C THR A 465 11.54 -31.73 17.05
N ALA A 466 10.83 -31.92 18.16
CA ALA A 466 9.99 -33.09 18.40
C ALA A 466 8.51 -32.71 18.21
N LEU A 467 7.74 -33.63 17.64
CA LEU A 467 6.28 -33.59 17.62
C LEU A 467 5.73 -34.64 18.57
N ASP A 468 4.67 -34.33 19.29
CA ASP A 468 3.93 -35.32 20.08
C ASP A 468 2.79 -35.97 19.28
N ARG A 469 1.95 -36.76 19.96
CA ARG A 469 0.78 -37.40 19.34
C ARG A 469 -0.29 -36.39 18.90
N ASN A 470 -0.42 -35.26 19.59
CA ASN A 470 -1.34 -34.15 19.29
C ASN A 470 -0.79 -33.17 18.23
N LYS A 471 0.43 -33.42 17.75
CA LYS A 471 1.16 -32.64 16.73
C LYS A 471 1.61 -31.26 17.21
N LEU A 472 1.69 -31.04 18.52
CA LEU A 472 2.39 -29.91 19.09
C LEU A 472 3.90 -30.07 18.84
N GLU A 473 4.57 -28.96 18.57
CA GLU A 473 5.98 -28.95 18.21
C GLU A 473 6.82 -28.32 19.32
N SER A 474 7.89 -29.00 19.71
CA SER A 474 8.85 -28.47 20.68
C SER A 474 9.62 -27.27 20.12
N VAL A 475 10.25 -26.49 21.01
CA VAL A 475 11.38 -25.66 20.59
C VAL A 475 12.53 -26.53 20.03
N PRO A 476 13.40 -25.99 19.15
CA PRO A 476 14.55 -26.74 18.64
C PRO A 476 15.53 -27.20 19.72
N GLY A 477 16.08 -28.39 19.54
CA GLY A 477 17.25 -28.82 20.31
C GLY A 477 18.48 -27.99 19.97
N SER A 478 19.32 -27.69 20.96
CA SER A 478 20.52 -26.89 20.76
C SER A 478 21.58 -27.66 19.95
N ILE A 479 22.12 -27.02 18.91
CA ILE A 479 23.22 -27.53 18.08
C ILE A 479 24.43 -26.63 18.31
N ASP A 480 25.59 -27.25 18.56
CA ASP A 480 26.88 -26.58 18.54
C ASP A 480 27.44 -26.61 17.11
N TYR A 481 27.46 -25.47 16.44
CA TYR A 481 27.89 -25.38 15.04
C TYR A 481 29.41 -25.28 14.95
N PRO A 482 30.08 -26.06 14.07
CA PRO A 482 31.54 -26.03 13.91
C PRO A 482 32.02 -24.84 13.05
N PHE A 483 31.21 -23.79 12.92
CA PHE A 483 31.45 -22.57 12.17
C PHE A 483 30.71 -21.38 12.79
N VAL A 484 31.05 -20.18 12.35
CA VAL A 484 30.52 -18.91 12.90
C VAL A 484 29.10 -18.64 12.37
N ILE A 485 28.24 -18.08 13.23
CA ILE A 485 26.86 -17.69 12.87
C ILE A 485 26.83 -16.22 12.43
N LEU A 486 26.36 -15.97 11.20
CA LEU A 486 26.24 -14.63 10.62
C LEU A 486 25.01 -13.86 11.16
N HIS A 487 25.07 -12.52 11.13
CA HIS A 487 23.99 -11.67 11.64
C HIS A 487 23.58 -10.54 10.70
N ASN A 488 24.51 -9.70 10.21
CA ASN A 488 24.20 -8.60 9.29
C ASN A 488 25.27 -8.46 8.20
N PRO A 489 24.92 -8.09 6.95
CA PRO A 489 23.57 -7.91 6.39
C PRO A 489 22.75 -9.21 6.39
N GLN A 490 21.43 -9.11 6.54
CA GLN A 490 20.53 -10.28 6.54
C GLN A 490 20.63 -11.07 5.22
N TYR A 491 20.43 -12.39 5.29
CA TYR A 491 20.48 -13.25 4.11
C TYR A 491 19.45 -12.83 3.05
N ALA A 492 19.91 -12.72 1.80
CA ALA A 492 19.14 -12.29 0.65
C ALA A 492 18.45 -10.92 0.83
N ALA A 493 19.00 -10.03 1.66
CA ALA A 493 18.47 -8.68 1.82
C ALA A 493 18.53 -7.92 0.49
N ASP A 494 17.41 -7.32 0.09
CA ASP A 494 17.26 -6.65 -1.19
C ASP A 494 17.34 -5.13 -1.06
N ARG A 495 18.09 -4.49 -1.96
CA ARG A 495 18.24 -3.02 -2.07
C ARG A 495 18.62 -2.31 -0.76
N ILE A 496 19.52 -2.88 0.03
CA ILE A 496 20.00 -2.26 1.27
C ILE A 496 21.08 -1.22 1.03
N SER A 497 21.33 -0.33 2.00
CA SER A 497 22.32 0.74 1.83
C SER A 497 23.69 0.23 1.40
N LYS A 498 24.41 0.95 0.53
CA LYS A 498 25.81 0.62 0.21
C LYS A 498 26.77 0.77 1.40
N GLN A 499 26.33 1.40 2.49
CA GLN A 499 27.04 1.47 3.77
C GLN A 499 26.67 0.23 4.60
N ILE A 500 27.50 -0.81 4.51
CA ILE A 500 27.23 -2.11 5.10
C ILE A 500 28.01 -2.27 6.40
N GLY A 501 27.30 -2.51 7.50
CA GLY A 501 27.88 -2.99 8.76
C GLY A 501 27.83 -4.51 8.85
N PHE A 502 28.90 -5.19 8.49
CA PHE A 502 29.00 -6.65 8.65
C PHE A 502 29.06 -7.00 10.15
N SER A 503 28.31 -8.02 10.59
CA SER A 503 28.38 -8.52 11.96
C SER A 503 28.07 -10.02 12.06
N TRP A 504 28.65 -10.68 13.04
CA TRP A 504 28.48 -12.11 13.33
C TRP A 504 28.56 -12.39 14.84
N ARG A 505 28.08 -13.57 15.25
CA ARG A 505 28.15 -14.00 16.66
C ARG A 505 29.59 -14.35 17.04
N ASN A 506 30.04 -13.90 18.20
CA ASN A 506 31.34 -14.28 18.76
C ASN A 506 31.43 -15.82 18.93
N TYR A 507 32.51 -16.41 18.44
CA TYR A 507 32.82 -17.84 18.58
C TYR A 507 33.72 -18.06 19.79
N SER A 508 33.34 -18.97 20.69
CA SER A 508 34.03 -19.15 21.97
C SER A 508 35.50 -19.53 21.75
N GLY A 509 36.41 -18.77 22.38
CA GLY A 509 37.86 -19.00 22.32
C GLY A 509 38.54 -18.56 21.01
N ALA A 510 37.82 -17.92 20.08
CA ALA A 510 38.42 -17.35 18.87
C ALA A 510 39.22 -16.08 19.20
N ALA A 511 40.41 -15.94 18.61
CA ALA A 511 41.22 -14.73 18.73
C ALA A 511 41.08 -13.83 17.49
N GLU A 512 40.86 -14.43 16.32
CA GLU A 512 40.78 -13.73 15.03
C GLU A 512 39.69 -14.33 14.13
N TYR A 513 39.19 -13.52 13.21
CA TYR A 513 38.21 -13.88 12.18
C TYR A 513 38.70 -13.53 10.79
N SER A 514 38.50 -14.43 9.83
CA SER A 514 38.77 -14.22 8.40
C SER A 514 37.47 -13.93 7.64
N LEU A 515 37.28 -12.68 7.22
CA LEU A 515 36.13 -12.21 6.42
C LEU A 515 36.47 -12.27 4.93
N ARG A 516 35.57 -12.83 4.12
CA ARG A 516 35.63 -12.81 2.65
C ARG A 516 34.35 -12.22 2.06
N ILE A 517 34.50 -11.34 1.08
CA ILE A 517 33.38 -10.72 0.34
C ILE A 517 33.71 -10.77 -1.15
N SER A 518 32.71 -11.11 -1.98
CA SER A 518 32.80 -11.34 -3.41
C SER A 518 31.54 -10.83 -4.12
N ASP A 519 31.61 -10.57 -5.42
CA ASP A 519 30.45 -10.39 -6.32
C ASP A 519 30.08 -11.68 -7.07
N SER A 520 30.82 -12.76 -6.82
CA SER A 520 30.56 -14.14 -7.27
C SER A 520 30.12 -15.03 -6.12
N ASP A 521 29.19 -15.95 -6.39
CA ASP A 521 28.56 -16.87 -5.42
C ASP A 521 29.51 -17.95 -4.87
N ASP A 522 30.51 -18.35 -5.66
CA ASP A 522 31.50 -19.36 -5.29
C ASP A 522 32.64 -18.82 -4.39
N LEU A 523 32.75 -17.50 -4.23
CA LEU A 523 33.86 -16.80 -3.60
C LEU A 523 35.25 -17.30 -4.04
N SER A 524 35.39 -17.75 -5.29
CA SER A 524 36.66 -18.28 -5.81
C SER A 524 37.72 -17.19 -5.94
N SER A 525 37.30 -15.95 -6.18
CA SER A 525 38.15 -14.75 -6.30
C SER A 525 37.57 -13.61 -5.47
N PRO A 526 37.69 -13.63 -4.13
CA PRO A 526 37.06 -12.64 -3.28
C PRO A 526 37.62 -11.23 -3.56
N LEU A 527 36.72 -10.26 -3.73
CA LEU A 527 37.05 -8.84 -3.86
C LEU A 527 37.77 -8.32 -2.61
N TYR A 528 37.37 -8.83 -1.44
CA TYR A 528 37.97 -8.46 -0.16
C TYR A 528 38.27 -9.70 0.67
N THR A 529 39.46 -9.73 1.27
CA THR A 529 39.86 -10.71 2.30
C THR A 529 40.50 -9.96 3.45
N MET A 530 40.00 -10.15 4.68
CA MET A 530 40.44 -9.42 5.87
C MET A 530 40.60 -10.35 7.07
N THR A 531 41.59 -10.07 7.91
CA THR A 531 41.74 -10.66 9.26
C THR A 531 41.34 -9.62 10.30
N LEU A 532 40.44 -9.97 11.22
CA LEU A 532 39.81 -9.07 12.17
C LEU A 532 39.84 -9.67 13.59
N THR A 533 39.96 -8.85 14.63
CA THR A 533 39.85 -9.27 16.03
C THR A 533 38.50 -8.95 16.66
N ASP A 534 37.68 -8.15 15.96
CA ASP A 534 36.33 -7.78 16.37
C ASP A 534 35.29 -8.65 15.63
N THR A 535 34.03 -8.54 16.02
CA THR A 535 32.86 -9.24 15.45
C THR A 535 32.01 -8.35 14.53
N VAL A 536 32.49 -7.13 14.25
CA VAL A 536 31.85 -6.14 13.40
C VAL A 536 32.82 -5.52 12.41
N LYS A 537 32.32 -5.14 11.23
CA LYS A 537 33.09 -4.45 10.20
C LYS A 537 32.21 -3.58 9.31
N ASP A 538 32.38 -2.26 9.40
CA ASP A 538 31.74 -1.32 8.46
C ASP A 538 32.55 -1.18 7.17
N MET A 539 31.84 -1.15 6.04
CA MET A 539 32.37 -0.99 4.69
C MET A 539 31.41 -0.21 3.80
N THR A 540 31.97 0.56 2.86
CA THR A 540 31.23 1.14 1.75
C THR A 540 31.43 0.29 0.50
N LEU A 541 30.35 -0.21 -0.11
CA LEU A 541 30.38 -1.03 -1.31
C LEU A 541 29.84 -0.28 -2.55
N GLU A 542 29.83 -0.91 -3.72
CA GLU A 542 29.24 -0.34 -4.93
C GLU A 542 27.71 -0.48 -4.92
N TYR A 543 27.04 0.46 -5.61
CA TYR A 543 25.58 0.40 -5.80
C TYR A 543 25.19 -0.72 -6.76
N ASP A 544 23.94 -1.17 -6.68
CA ASP A 544 23.33 -2.15 -7.60
C ASP A 544 24.18 -3.40 -7.86
N THR A 545 24.82 -3.91 -6.81
CA THR A 545 25.72 -5.08 -6.89
C THR A 545 25.28 -6.13 -5.88
N GLU A 546 25.11 -7.39 -6.33
CA GLU A 546 24.88 -8.52 -5.42
C GLU A 546 26.22 -8.96 -4.86
N TYR A 547 26.34 -8.97 -3.53
CA TYR A 547 27.54 -9.41 -2.83
C TYR A 547 27.27 -10.71 -2.08
N HIS A 548 28.29 -11.57 -2.05
CA HIS A 548 28.35 -12.83 -1.35
C HIS A 548 29.47 -12.77 -0.32
N TRP A 549 29.23 -13.25 0.90
CA TRP A 549 30.19 -13.15 2.01
C TRP A 549 30.12 -14.32 2.98
N GLN A 550 31.23 -14.57 3.65
CA GLN A 550 31.37 -15.62 4.67
C GLN A 550 32.46 -15.25 5.67
N ILE A 551 32.43 -15.89 6.84
CA ILE A 551 33.41 -15.69 7.90
C ILE A 551 33.90 -17.02 8.49
N LYS A 552 35.15 -17.04 8.94
CA LYS A 552 35.76 -18.16 9.65
C LYS A 552 36.48 -17.66 10.89
N ALA A 553 36.31 -18.34 12.03
CA ALA A 553 37.15 -18.11 13.20
C ALA A 553 38.48 -18.88 13.07
N ASP A 554 39.54 -18.36 13.67
CA ASP A 554 40.87 -18.97 13.69
C ASP A 554 40.87 -20.38 14.29
N ASN A 555 39.99 -20.62 15.27
CA ASN A 555 39.85 -21.90 15.96
C ASN A 555 38.78 -22.84 15.36
N THR A 556 38.18 -22.51 14.21
CA THR A 556 37.27 -23.42 13.48
C THR A 556 37.92 -24.02 12.25
N VAL A 557 37.40 -25.16 11.79
CA VAL A 557 37.83 -25.77 10.52
C VAL A 557 37.11 -25.10 9.34
N TYR A 558 35.81 -24.85 9.48
CA TYR A 558 34.92 -24.43 8.40
C TYR A 558 34.61 -22.93 8.43
N TYR A 559 34.36 -22.36 7.25
CA TYR A 559 33.69 -21.07 7.10
C TYR A 559 32.19 -21.23 7.39
N SER A 560 31.53 -20.12 7.73
CA SER A 560 30.07 -20.02 7.74
C SER A 560 29.47 -20.37 6.37
N PRO A 561 28.16 -20.68 6.29
CA PRO A 561 27.42 -20.61 5.03
C PRO A 561 27.62 -19.27 4.32
N VAL A 562 27.54 -19.30 2.99
CA VAL A 562 27.65 -18.09 2.17
C VAL A 562 26.34 -17.31 2.25
N TRP A 563 26.41 -16.08 2.72
CA TRP A 563 25.28 -15.15 2.70
C TRP A 563 25.40 -14.18 1.54
N LYS A 564 24.24 -13.75 1.03
CA LYS A 564 24.17 -12.78 -0.06
C LYS A 564 23.24 -11.61 0.23
N PHE A 565 23.45 -10.48 -0.43
CA PHE A 565 22.56 -9.31 -0.38
C PHE A 565 22.76 -8.44 -1.62
N LEU A 566 21.76 -7.62 -1.96
CA LEU A 566 21.80 -6.66 -3.06
C LEU A 566 21.85 -5.23 -2.52
N THR A 567 22.82 -4.43 -2.97
CA THR A 567 22.91 -3.02 -2.60
C THR A 567 21.88 -2.16 -3.33
N GLU A 568 21.56 -1.01 -2.74
CA GLU A 568 20.62 -0.02 -3.26
C GLU A 568 21.03 0.49 -4.64
N LEU A 569 20.06 1.01 -5.39
CA LEU A 569 20.33 1.67 -6.66
C LEU A 569 21.06 3.01 -6.44
N PRO A 570 21.99 3.41 -7.34
CA PRO A 570 22.65 4.71 -7.23
C PRO A 570 21.61 5.83 -7.33
N PRO A 571 21.68 6.92 -6.53
CA PRO A 571 20.73 8.02 -6.69
C PRO A 571 20.84 8.66 -8.08
N PRO A 572 19.77 9.27 -8.64
CA PRO A 572 19.88 10.00 -9.91
C PRO A 572 20.73 11.27 -9.77
N VAL A 573 21.32 11.73 -10.88
CA VAL A 573 22.02 13.03 -10.92
C VAL A 573 21.04 14.16 -10.60
N LYS A 574 21.39 15.05 -9.67
CA LYS A 574 20.52 16.16 -9.28
C LYS A 574 20.70 17.35 -10.22
N THR A 575 19.63 17.79 -10.88
CA THR A 575 19.63 19.01 -11.71
C THR A 575 19.60 20.27 -10.85
N VAL A 576 20.12 21.36 -11.42
CA VAL A 576 20.26 22.66 -10.75
C VAL A 576 19.54 23.77 -11.50
N TRP A 577 19.65 23.85 -12.83
CA TRP A 577 19.02 24.91 -13.62
C TRP A 577 18.86 24.49 -15.09
N PRO A 578 17.81 24.94 -15.82
CA PRO A 578 16.57 25.53 -15.33
C PRO A 578 15.71 24.50 -14.60
N ILE A 579 15.01 24.98 -13.56
CA ILE A 579 13.99 24.22 -12.84
C ILE A 579 12.63 24.73 -13.33
N ALA A 580 11.71 23.81 -13.63
CA ALA A 580 10.48 24.04 -14.36
C ALA A 580 9.58 25.16 -13.83
N TYR A 581 9.49 26.32 -14.51
CA TYR A 581 8.38 27.30 -14.35
C TYR A 581 8.09 28.13 -15.62
N TYR A 582 6.87 28.67 -15.67
CA TYR A 582 6.06 29.12 -16.82
C TYR A 582 6.61 30.24 -17.72
N GLU A 583 7.59 31.02 -17.26
CA GLU A 583 7.82 32.37 -17.79
C GLU A 583 9.05 32.51 -18.67
N GLY A 584 9.70 31.39 -18.97
CA GLY A 584 10.70 31.32 -20.03
C GLY A 584 12.14 31.64 -19.61
N THR A 585 13.10 30.88 -20.11
CA THR A 585 14.55 31.16 -20.05
C THR A 585 14.99 31.90 -21.31
N ASP A 586 16.18 32.49 -21.31
CA ASP A 586 16.75 33.07 -22.54
C ASP A 586 16.86 32.00 -23.65
N TRP A 587 17.02 32.43 -24.91
CA TRP A 587 17.09 31.52 -26.07
C TRP A 587 18.38 30.70 -26.10
N ASP A 588 19.44 31.23 -25.48
CA ASP A 588 20.68 30.51 -25.20
C ASP A 588 20.61 29.92 -23.77
N VAL A 589 20.07 28.71 -23.66
CA VAL A 589 19.73 28.10 -22.38
C VAL A 589 20.96 27.43 -21.76
N SER A 590 21.37 27.88 -20.58
CA SER A 590 22.38 27.20 -19.76
C SER A 590 21.72 26.12 -18.90
N LEU A 591 22.04 24.84 -19.13
CA LEU A 591 21.62 23.71 -18.30
C LEU A 591 22.73 23.39 -17.29
N ARG A 592 22.39 23.16 -16.01
CA ARG A 592 23.33 22.92 -14.91
C ARG A 592 22.86 21.80 -14.00
N TRP A 593 23.76 20.96 -13.51
CA TRP A 593 23.49 19.87 -12.56
C TRP A 593 24.56 19.80 -11.47
N LYS A 594 24.34 18.97 -10.44
CA LYS A 594 25.35 18.72 -9.41
C LYS A 594 26.31 17.62 -9.87
N ALA A 595 27.58 17.75 -9.50
CA ALA A 595 28.54 16.68 -9.69
C ALA A 595 28.08 15.39 -8.99
N PHE A 596 28.23 14.25 -9.66
CA PHE A 596 27.94 12.92 -9.14
C PHE A 596 29.23 12.24 -8.71
N GLU A 597 29.18 11.53 -7.58
CA GLU A 597 30.36 10.90 -6.96
C GLU A 597 31.15 10.05 -7.97
N ASN A 598 32.42 10.38 -8.17
CA ASN A 598 33.35 9.67 -9.05
C ASN A 598 32.90 9.54 -10.53
N ALA A 599 31.98 10.39 -11.01
CA ALA A 599 31.62 10.46 -12.42
C ALA A 599 32.72 11.19 -13.21
N ALA A 600 33.19 10.58 -14.31
CA ALA A 600 34.21 11.20 -15.17
C ALA A 600 33.60 12.05 -16.29
N SER A 601 32.34 11.77 -16.67
CA SER A 601 31.58 12.56 -17.65
C SER A 601 30.07 12.36 -17.47
N TYR A 602 29.28 13.16 -18.19
CA TYR A 602 27.81 13.12 -18.17
C TYR A 602 27.23 12.97 -19.58
N HIS A 603 26.02 12.42 -19.63
CA HIS A 603 25.16 12.44 -20.82
C HIS A 603 23.97 13.35 -20.56
N LEU A 604 23.65 14.20 -21.54
CA LEU A 604 22.56 15.17 -21.50
C LEU A 604 21.62 14.92 -22.69
N ARG A 605 20.31 15.00 -22.46
CA ARG A 605 19.32 15.00 -23.53
C ARG A 605 18.22 16.02 -23.29
N ILE A 606 17.67 16.56 -24.38
CA ILE A 606 16.54 17.50 -24.40
C ILE A 606 15.50 16.99 -25.40
N ALA A 607 14.22 17.06 -25.07
CA ALA A 607 13.10 16.60 -25.87
C ALA A 607 11.94 17.61 -25.89
N ASN A 608 11.04 17.49 -26.86
CA ASN A 608 9.78 18.23 -26.89
C ASN A 608 8.67 17.57 -26.04
N ASP A 609 8.87 16.32 -25.63
CA ASP A 609 7.92 15.52 -24.86
C ASP A 609 8.52 15.01 -23.53
N PRO A 610 7.69 14.77 -22.50
CA PRO A 610 8.16 14.32 -21.18
C PRO A 610 8.71 12.89 -21.16
N ASP A 611 8.33 12.04 -22.13
CA ASP A 611 8.73 10.64 -22.21
C ASP A 611 10.07 10.45 -22.95
N MET A 612 10.70 11.57 -23.34
CA MET A 612 12.00 11.63 -24.02
C MET A 612 12.03 10.85 -25.35
N GLN A 613 10.94 10.91 -26.12
CA GLN A 613 10.81 10.25 -27.42
C GLN A 613 11.18 11.15 -28.61
N ASP A 614 10.85 12.43 -28.54
CA ASP A 614 11.13 13.47 -29.54
C ASP A 614 12.33 14.31 -29.11
N LEU A 615 13.51 13.71 -29.22
CA LEU A 615 14.78 14.34 -28.82
C LEU A 615 15.19 15.46 -29.77
N VAL A 616 15.43 16.65 -29.23
CA VAL A 616 15.96 17.82 -29.94
C VAL A 616 17.45 18.04 -29.71
N VAL A 617 17.98 17.62 -28.55
CA VAL A 617 19.43 17.67 -28.25
C VAL A 617 19.84 16.38 -27.58
N GLN A 618 21.00 15.85 -27.97
CA GLN A 618 21.64 14.74 -27.28
C GLN A 618 23.16 14.96 -27.28
N GLN A 619 23.75 14.94 -26.08
CA GLN A 619 25.16 15.23 -25.86
C GLN A 619 25.74 14.21 -24.87
N SER A 620 27.00 13.84 -25.08
CA SER A 620 27.73 12.86 -24.25
C SER A 620 29.11 13.38 -23.94
N ASP A 621 29.80 12.72 -23.01
CA ASP A 621 31.18 13.04 -22.62
C ASP A 621 31.38 14.47 -22.09
N ILE A 622 30.33 15.03 -21.49
CA ILE A 622 30.37 16.35 -20.88
C ILE A 622 31.18 16.25 -19.59
N GLN A 623 32.32 16.93 -19.53
CA GLN A 623 33.22 16.91 -18.35
C GLN A 623 32.80 17.91 -17.27
N ASP A 624 32.11 18.99 -17.68
CA ASP A 624 31.60 20.01 -16.77
C ASP A 624 30.20 19.62 -16.23
N THR A 625 29.73 20.39 -15.27
CA THR A 625 28.40 20.29 -14.66
C THR A 625 27.42 21.33 -15.23
N ALA A 626 27.81 21.98 -16.32
CA ALA A 626 27.01 22.97 -17.03
C ALA A 626 27.21 22.86 -18.56
N MET A 627 26.16 23.16 -19.33
CA MET A 627 26.21 23.22 -20.78
C MET A 627 25.23 24.27 -21.31
N THR A 628 25.68 25.14 -22.24
CA THR A 628 24.80 26.12 -22.90
C THR A 628 24.33 25.58 -24.26
N ILE A 629 23.03 25.70 -24.51
CA ILE A 629 22.35 25.30 -25.74
C ILE A 629 21.86 26.56 -26.44
N ALA A 630 22.45 26.88 -27.59
CA ALA A 630 22.15 28.11 -28.30
C ALA A 630 20.93 27.98 -29.23
N GLY A 631 20.19 29.08 -29.42
CA GLY A 631 19.19 29.23 -30.48
C GLY A 631 17.93 28.36 -30.33
N MET A 632 17.43 28.19 -29.10
CA MET A 632 16.15 27.50 -28.89
C MET A 632 14.96 28.34 -29.34
N GLU A 633 13.89 27.71 -29.84
CA GLU A 633 12.71 28.40 -30.37
C GLU A 633 12.03 29.23 -29.27
N PRO A 634 11.61 30.48 -29.53
CA PRO A 634 10.97 31.34 -28.52
C PRO A 634 9.62 30.77 -28.07
N SER A 635 9.22 31.08 -26.83
CA SER A 635 7.95 30.63 -26.23
C SER A 635 7.68 29.11 -26.30
N THR A 636 8.72 28.28 -26.44
CA THR A 636 8.64 26.83 -26.64
C THR A 636 9.05 26.07 -25.39
N GLY A 637 8.32 25.00 -25.07
CA GLY A 637 8.58 24.14 -23.92
C GLY A 637 9.44 22.92 -24.27
N TYR A 638 10.40 22.61 -23.41
CA TYR A 638 11.35 21.50 -23.56
C TYR A 638 11.47 20.71 -22.26
N TYR A 639 11.87 19.45 -22.37
CA TYR A 639 12.20 18.58 -21.25
C TYR A 639 13.66 18.16 -21.35
N TRP A 640 14.38 18.06 -20.23
CA TRP A 640 15.76 17.65 -20.24
C TRP A 640 16.12 16.68 -19.11
N GLN A 641 17.12 15.86 -19.38
CA GLN A 641 17.65 14.87 -18.44
C GLN A 641 19.16 14.79 -18.55
N VAL A 642 19.77 14.40 -17.44
CA VAL A 642 21.19 14.13 -17.30
C VAL A 642 21.42 12.84 -16.50
N ARG A 643 22.43 12.07 -16.91
CA ARG A 643 22.97 10.94 -16.13
C ARG A 643 24.48 11.00 -16.08
N SER A 644 25.08 10.34 -15.09
CA SER A 644 26.53 10.15 -15.06
C SER A 644 26.95 9.01 -16.00
N ASN A 645 28.23 8.95 -16.34
CA ASN A 645 28.80 7.83 -17.08
C ASN A 645 29.10 6.59 -16.19
N LYS A 646 29.10 6.75 -14.86
CA LYS A 646 29.38 5.66 -13.91
C LYS A 646 28.19 4.70 -13.76
N TYR A 647 26.96 5.24 -13.72
CA TYR A 647 25.76 4.45 -13.54
C TYR A 647 24.71 4.79 -14.60
N ASP A 648 24.08 3.77 -15.17
CA ASP A 648 23.01 3.94 -16.15
C ASP A 648 21.67 4.31 -15.46
N ARG A 649 21.60 5.53 -14.94
CA ARG A 649 20.39 6.06 -14.31
C ARG A 649 20.17 7.53 -14.64
N TRP A 650 19.19 7.78 -15.52
CA TRP A 650 18.69 9.13 -15.79
C TRP A 650 17.96 9.69 -14.56
N ASN A 651 18.09 11.01 -14.37
CA ASN A 651 17.21 11.74 -13.49
C ASN A 651 15.81 11.87 -14.09
N ASP A 652 14.85 12.38 -13.32
CA ASP A 652 13.52 12.68 -13.85
C ASP A 652 13.57 13.81 -14.87
N ALA A 653 12.72 13.75 -15.89
CA ALA A 653 12.59 14.78 -16.91
C ALA A 653 12.25 16.14 -16.30
N GLN A 654 13.15 17.10 -16.48
CA GLN A 654 12.97 18.47 -16.01
C GLN A 654 12.40 19.32 -17.15
N TYR A 655 11.34 20.06 -16.90
CA TYR A 655 10.76 20.96 -17.91
C TYR A 655 11.41 22.35 -17.85
N PHE A 656 11.50 23.05 -18.99
CA PHE A 656 11.68 24.50 -19.05
C PHE A 656 10.97 25.05 -20.28
N LYS A 657 10.74 26.36 -20.30
CA LYS A 657 10.21 27.08 -21.46
C LYS A 657 11.20 28.16 -21.85
N THR A 658 11.21 28.63 -23.10
CA THR A 658 11.96 29.83 -23.53
C THR A 658 11.09 31.10 -23.45
N ARG A 659 11.69 32.29 -23.35
CA ARG A 659 11.02 33.59 -23.09
C ARG A 659 10.07 34.09 -24.18
N ASP A 660 9.18 35.00 -23.78
CA ASP A 660 8.31 35.80 -24.66
C ASP A 660 9.14 36.86 -25.42
N PRO A 661 8.92 37.07 -26.72
CA PRO A 661 9.70 38.05 -27.50
C PRO A 661 9.46 39.53 -27.11
N TYR A 662 8.37 39.89 -26.42
CA TYR A 662 7.99 41.30 -26.18
C TYR A 662 8.31 41.85 -24.77
N ILE A 663 8.82 41.00 -23.86
CA ILE A 663 9.26 41.40 -22.53
C ILE A 663 10.72 40.99 -22.32
N GLY A 664 11.59 41.99 -22.19
CA GLY A 664 13.01 41.80 -21.94
C GLY A 664 13.40 42.12 -20.49
N THR A 665 14.33 41.37 -19.91
CA THR A 665 14.98 41.77 -18.65
C THR A 665 15.97 42.89 -18.94
N VAL A 666 15.83 44.02 -18.23
CA VAL A 666 16.85 45.07 -18.22
C VAL A 666 17.94 44.70 -17.20
N TRP A 667 17.51 44.41 -15.97
CA TRP A 667 18.33 43.87 -14.89
C TRP A 667 17.42 43.15 -13.87
N ALA A 668 17.95 42.18 -13.13
CA ALA A 668 17.18 41.49 -12.09
C ALA A 668 18.09 40.88 -11.01
N TYR A 669 17.62 40.94 -9.77
CA TYR A 669 18.18 40.27 -8.59
C TYR A 669 17.18 39.22 -8.11
N ALA A 670 17.43 37.95 -8.44
CA ALA A 670 16.48 36.86 -8.22
C ALA A 670 17.04 35.76 -7.31
N SER A 671 16.19 35.19 -6.46
CA SER A 671 16.60 34.10 -5.56
C SER A 671 16.93 32.80 -6.29
N LEU A 672 16.48 32.66 -7.54
CA LEU A 672 16.71 31.47 -8.38
C LEU A 672 18.15 31.36 -8.89
N THR A 673 18.87 32.48 -8.90
CA THR A 673 20.25 32.61 -9.42
C THR A 673 21.28 32.89 -8.32
N ASP A 674 20.88 32.80 -7.04
CA ASP A 674 21.69 33.23 -5.88
C ASP A 674 22.19 34.68 -6.00
N SER A 675 21.45 35.53 -6.73
CA SER A 675 21.82 36.92 -7.03
C SER A 675 20.99 37.94 -6.25
N LEU A 676 20.46 37.57 -5.08
CA LEU A 676 19.74 38.54 -4.24
C LEU A 676 20.70 39.65 -3.77
N PRO A 677 20.23 40.91 -3.67
CA PRO A 677 21.05 41.98 -3.15
C PRO A 677 21.33 41.77 -1.66
N VAL A 678 22.60 41.90 -1.26
CA VAL A 678 23.06 41.67 0.12
C VAL A 678 22.57 42.76 1.09
N PHE A 679 22.09 43.89 0.57
CA PHE A 679 21.64 45.03 1.37
C PHE A 679 20.20 44.93 1.87
N PHE A 680 19.46 43.87 1.54
CA PHE A 680 18.20 43.61 2.23
C PHE A 680 18.48 43.20 3.68
N PRO A 681 17.89 43.88 4.68
CA PRO A 681 18.16 43.58 6.08
C PRO A 681 17.58 42.20 6.46
N ASP A 682 18.35 41.40 7.22
CA ASP A 682 17.92 40.07 7.71
C ASP A 682 16.66 40.12 8.60
N ALA A 683 16.30 41.31 9.11
CA ALA A 683 15.28 41.52 10.15
C ALA A 683 14.09 42.43 9.74
N GLY A 684 13.94 42.81 8.46
CA GLY A 684 12.88 43.71 7.99
C GLY A 684 12.09 43.19 6.78
N GLU A 685 10.82 43.58 6.67
CA GLU A 685 10.00 43.33 5.48
C GLU A 685 10.24 44.44 4.45
N VAL A 686 10.50 44.06 3.19
CA VAL A 686 10.62 44.99 2.05
C VAL A 686 9.27 45.02 1.34
N SER A 687 8.64 46.19 1.23
CA SER A 687 7.24 46.26 0.76
C SER A 687 6.87 47.46 -0.08
N GLY A 688 7.58 48.59 0.03
CA GLY A 688 7.28 49.80 -0.73
C GLY A 688 8.32 50.07 -1.80
N LEU A 689 7.87 50.50 -2.97
CA LEU A 689 8.66 50.82 -4.14
C LEU A 689 8.14 52.12 -4.77
N ALA A 690 9.02 53.09 -5.02
CA ALA A 690 8.69 54.25 -5.85
C ALA A 690 9.77 54.48 -6.90
N VAL A 691 9.36 54.89 -8.11
CA VAL A 691 10.27 55.32 -9.18
C VAL A 691 9.84 56.69 -9.68
N GLY A 692 10.77 57.65 -9.72
CA GLY A 692 10.44 59.02 -10.13
C GLY A 692 11.68 59.91 -10.24
N THR A 693 11.46 61.20 -10.54
CA THR A 693 12.55 62.18 -10.62
C THR A 693 12.51 63.10 -9.42
N VAL A 694 13.58 63.14 -8.62
CA VAL A 694 13.73 64.04 -7.47
C VAL A 694 14.92 64.96 -7.72
N ASN A 695 14.70 66.28 -7.65
CA ASN A 695 15.73 67.30 -7.93
C ASN A 695 16.46 67.11 -9.29
N GLY A 696 15.77 66.56 -10.29
CA GLY A 696 16.32 66.32 -11.64
C GLY A 696 17.06 64.99 -11.82
N SER A 697 17.16 64.15 -10.78
CA SER A 697 17.76 62.82 -10.85
C SER A 697 16.69 61.72 -10.82
N PRO A 698 16.75 60.71 -11.71
CA PRO A 698 15.86 59.56 -11.65
C PRO A 698 16.29 58.66 -10.48
N LEU A 699 15.35 58.37 -9.58
CA LEU A 699 15.58 57.56 -8.38
C LEU A 699 14.57 56.42 -8.31
N MET A 700 15.04 55.29 -7.77
CA MET A 700 14.23 54.19 -7.30
C MET A 700 14.40 54.08 -5.78
N LEU A 701 13.29 54.14 -5.05
CA LEU A 701 13.25 54.08 -3.58
C LEU A 701 12.64 52.77 -3.12
N LEU A 702 13.26 52.10 -2.15
CA LEU A 702 12.78 50.85 -1.57
C LEU A 702 12.65 50.97 -0.06
N VAL A 703 11.46 50.67 0.47
CA VAL A 703 11.20 50.68 1.92
C VAL A 703 11.43 49.31 2.50
N ALA A 704 12.28 49.23 3.54
CA ALA A 704 12.41 48.07 4.41
C ALA A 704 12.08 48.46 5.85
N SER A 705 11.10 47.82 6.48
CA SER A 705 10.63 48.25 7.81
C SER A 705 10.01 47.15 8.68
N SER A 706 10.02 47.38 9.99
CA SER A 706 9.29 46.65 11.03
C SER A 706 8.65 47.66 12.01
N SER A 707 8.09 47.18 13.13
CA SER A 707 7.57 48.04 14.19
C SER A 707 8.65 48.85 14.93
N THR A 708 9.93 48.49 14.80
CA THR A 708 11.05 49.13 15.52
C THR A 708 12.14 49.66 14.59
N PHE A 709 12.01 49.49 13.28
CA PHE A 709 13.03 49.85 12.29
C PHE A 709 12.40 50.34 10.98
N ALA A 710 13.03 51.31 10.32
CA ALA A 710 12.75 51.70 8.95
C ALA A 710 14.06 52.10 8.24
N ALA A 711 14.18 51.71 6.99
CA ALA A 711 15.23 52.16 6.07
C ALA A 711 14.63 52.36 4.67
N VAL A 712 15.20 53.33 3.94
CA VAL A 712 14.91 53.57 2.54
C VAL A 712 16.20 53.42 1.74
N THR A 713 16.24 52.44 0.85
CA THR A 713 17.37 52.22 -0.07
C THR A 713 17.12 52.99 -1.36
N VAL A 714 18.14 53.70 -1.85
CA VAL A 714 18.08 54.51 -3.07
C VAL A 714 18.93 53.87 -4.17
N MET A 715 18.35 53.70 -5.35
CA MET A 715 18.97 52.99 -6.49
C MET A 715 18.79 53.76 -7.79
N ASP A 716 19.68 53.50 -8.75
CA ASP A 716 19.55 53.94 -10.14
C ASP A 716 18.56 53.01 -10.88
N PRO A 717 17.40 53.52 -11.35
CA PRO A 717 16.41 52.70 -12.04
C PRO A 717 16.88 52.12 -13.38
N ALA A 718 17.95 52.65 -14.00
CA ALA A 718 18.42 52.18 -15.29
C ALA A 718 19.21 50.87 -15.22
N ASN A 719 19.95 50.64 -14.13
CA ASN A 719 20.87 49.50 -13.99
C ASN A 719 20.76 48.75 -12.67
N GLY A 720 19.99 49.25 -11.70
CA GLY A 720 19.80 48.62 -10.39
C GLY A 720 20.99 48.81 -9.44
N GLU A 721 21.90 49.74 -9.70
CA GLU A 721 23.02 50.03 -8.80
C GLU A 721 22.59 50.92 -7.62
N LEU A 722 23.22 50.74 -6.46
CA LEU A 722 23.00 51.59 -5.28
C LEU A 722 23.54 53.00 -5.51
N LEU A 723 22.76 54.01 -5.10
CA LEU A 723 23.20 55.40 -5.11
C LEU A 723 23.70 55.83 -3.72
N ASP A 724 24.73 56.68 -3.68
CA ASP A 724 25.26 57.29 -2.45
C ASP A 724 24.34 58.42 -1.98
N MET A 725 23.14 58.05 -1.55
CA MET A 725 22.06 58.94 -1.14
C MET A 725 21.29 58.28 0.01
N THR A 726 20.92 59.06 1.02
CA THR A 726 20.16 58.57 2.19
C THR A 726 19.05 59.54 2.54
N LEU A 727 17.85 59.01 2.72
CA LEU A 727 16.70 59.78 3.18
C LEU A 727 16.77 59.93 4.72
N ASP A 728 16.67 61.15 5.25
CA ASP A 728 16.59 61.36 6.70
C ASP A 728 15.23 60.84 7.21
N LEU A 729 15.24 59.88 8.13
CA LEU A 729 14.04 59.24 8.70
C LEU A 729 13.76 59.68 10.14
N SER A 730 14.47 60.70 10.65
CA SER A 730 14.30 61.17 12.02
C SER A 730 12.90 61.77 12.24
N GLY A 731 12.23 61.33 13.31
CA GLY A 731 10.86 61.77 13.64
C GLY A 731 9.75 60.87 13.09
N ILE A 732 10.07 59.80 12.37
CA ILE A 732 9.10 58.77 11.99
C ILE A 732 8.82 57.86 13.20
N GLU A 733 7.54 57.68 13.53
CA GLU A 733 7.10 56.88 14.67
C GLU A 733 5.67 56.35 14.53
N GLY A 734 5.41 55.19 15.15
CA GLY A 734 4.08 54.61 15.33
C GLY A 734 3.60 53.74 14.16
N GLY A 735 2.65 52.86 14.44
CA GLY A 735 2.13 51.86 13.50
C GLY A 735 2.79 50.48 13.66
N ALA A 736 2.15 49.46 13.08
CA ALA A 736 2.70 48.10 12.95
C ALA A 736 3.98 48.06 12.10
N HIS A 737 4.12 48.97 11.13
CA HIS A 737 5.38 49.26 10.46
C HIS A 737 5.61 50.78 10.46
N LEU A 738 6.81 51.21 10.84
CA LEU A 738 7.16 52.63 10.95
C LEU A 738 7.05 53.37 9.60
N LEU A 739 7.45 52.69 8.52
CA LEU A 739 7.12 53.02 7.14
C LEU A 739 6.68 51.74 6.44
N ARG A 740 5.74 51.83 5.51
CA ARG A 740 5.27 50.65 4.77
C ARG A 740 5.39 50.82 3.27
N ASP A 741 4.96 51.97 2.79
CA ASP A 741 4.91 52.28 1.37
C ASP A 741 5.25 53.75 1.09
N ILE A 742 5.75 54.02 -0.12
CA ILE A 742 6.37 55.28 -0.55
C ILE A 742 5.95 55.63 -1.97
N GLY A 743 5.81 56.93 -2.27
CA GLY A 743 5.47 57.42 -3.61
C GLY A 743 6.17 58.75 -3.91
N ILE A 744 6.33 59.05 -5.20
CA ILE A 744 6.96 60.28 -5.69
C ILE A 744 5.97 61.01 -6.60
N THR A 745 5.73 62.30 -6.35
CA THR A 745 4.88 63.13 -7.23
C THR A 745 5.60 63.48 -8.54
N GLU A 746 4.84 63.96 -9.53
CA GLU A 746 5.39 64.35 -10.85
C GLU A 746 6.40 65.51 -10.78
N ASP A 747 6.37 66.30 -9.71
CA ASP A 747 7.33 67.37 -9.42
C ASP A 747 8.46 66.97 -8.45
N GLY A 748 8.52 65.69 -8.05
CA GLY A 748 9.65 65.12 -7.32
C GLY A 748 9.57 65.24 -5.80
N VAL A 749 8.37 65.36 -5.23
CA VAL A 749 8.15 65.35 -3.77
C VAL A 749 7.86 63.92 -3.31
N ILE A 750 8.52 63.50 -2.24
CA ILE A 750 8.40 62.14 -1.71
C ILE A 750 7.34 62.13 -0.60
N TYR A 751 6.44 61.16 -0.65
CA TYR A 751 5.47 60.87 0.42
C TYR A 751 5.60 59.41 0.85
N ALA A 752 5.52 59.15 2.15
CA ALA A 752 5.50 57.79 2.67
C ALA A 752 4.46 57.64 3.78
N SER A 753 3.95 56.43 3.95
CA SER A 753 2.98 56.10 5.00
C SER A 753 3.52 55.06 5.98
N ASN A 754 3.05 55.11 7.23
CA ASN A 754 3.16 53.97 8.13
C ASN A 754 2.03 52.95 7.83
N CYS A 755 2.16 51.71 8.31
CA CYS A 755 1.02 50.79 8.35
C CYS A 755 0.41 50.80 9.74
N ALA A 756 -0.86 51.17 9.85
CA ALA A 756 -1.58 51.26 11.12
C ALA A 756 -2.61 50.14 11.23
N LEU A 757 -2.66 49.46 12.37
CA LEU A 757 -3.70 48.51 12.77
C LEU A 757 -4.88 49.24 13.45
N PRO A 758 -6.04 48.56 13.64
CA PRO A 758 -7.16 49.15 14.38
C PRO A 758 -6.74 49.63 15.77
N GLY A 759 -6.96 50.90 16.09
CA GLY A 759 -6.53 51.52 17.35
C GLY A 759 -5.12 52.11 17.35
N GLU A 760 -4.43 52.14 16.20
CA GLU A 760 -3.17 52.87 16.02
C GLU A 760 -3.38 54.18 15.25
N ASP A 761 -2.37 55.05 15.25
CA ASP A 761 -2.43 56.31 14.49
C ASP A 761 -1.87 56.10 13.08
N PHE A 762 -2.63 56.50 12.06
CA PHE A 762 -2.18 56.48 10.67
C PHE A 762 -1.60 57.85 10.28
N LYS A 763 -0.41 57.85 9.67
CA LYS A 763 0.38 59.06 9.39
C LYS A 763 0.93 59.05 7.96
N ILE A 764 0.96 60.24 7.34
CA ILE A 764 1.68 60.50 6.08
C ILE A 764 2.82 61.47 6.35
N TYR A 765 4.00 61.12 5.84
CA TYR A 765 5.24 61.87 5.94
C TYR A 765 5.64 62.41 4.57
N GLN A 766 6.15 63.64 4.51
CA GLN A 766 6.55 64.35 3.29
C GLN A 766 8.02 64.78 3.37
N TRP A 767 8.74 64.62 2.25
CA TRP A 767 10.05 65.23 2.01
C TRP A 767 10.00 66.10 0.75
N THR A 768 10.19 67.40 0.95
CA THR A 768 10.51 68.35 -0.14
C THR A 768 12.02 68.49 -0.35
N ASP A 769 12.81 68.12 0.67
CA ASP A 769 14.26 67.96 0.61
C ASP A 769 14.61 66.66 1.35
N TYR A 770 15.20 65.71 0.63
CA TYR A 770 15.49 64.37 1.14
C TYR A 770 16.55 64.37 2.26
N ALA A 771 17.35 65.42 2.36
CA ALA A 771 18.40 65.56 3.37
C ALA A 771 17.89 66.12 4.71
N GLN A 772 16.61 66.52 4.79
CA GLN A 772 15.98 67.04 6.00
C GLN A 772 14.98 66.04 6.59
N PRO A 773 14.70 66.10 7.90
CA PRO A 773 13.67 65.27 8.53
C PRO A 773 12.30 65.47 7.87
N PRO A 774 11.48 64.41 7.72
CA PRO A 774 10.15 64.52 7.14
C PRO A 774 9.22 65.37 7.97
N VAL A 775 8.24 65.99 7.29
CA VAL A 775 7.10 66.63 7.94
C VAL A 775 5.92 65.66 7.93
N CYS A 776 5.30 65.43 9.10
CA CYS A 776 4.02 64.73 9.17
C CYS A 776 2.89 65.64 8.68
N VAL A 777 2.40 65.38 7.48
CA VAL A 777 1.41 66.21 6.76
C VAL A 777 -0.02 65.66 6.85
N TYR A 778 -0.20 64.52 7.50
CA TYR A 778 -1.51 63.97 7.85
C TYR A 778 -1.39 63.04 9.06
N ARG A 779 -2.37 63.11 9.97
CA ARG A 779 -2.51 62.19 11.11
C ARG A 779 -3.98 61.88 11.34
N ALA A 780 -4.32 60.59 11.39
CA ALA A 780 -5.60 60.09 11.86
C ALA A 780 -5.39 59.27 13.13
N ASP A 781 -5.87 59.79 14.26
CA ASP A 781 -5.75 59.12 15.55
C ASP A 781 -6.68 57.92 15.64
N GLN A 782 -6.16 56.79 16.16
CA GLN A 782 -6.96 55.60 16.47
C GLN A 782 -7.82 55.10 15.29
N ILE A 783 -7.20 54.83 14.15
CA ILE A 783 -7.89 54.38 12.93
C ILE A 783 -8.69 53.10 13.19
N ALA A 784 -9.87 52.98 12.58
CA ALA A 784 -10.81 51.88 12.88
C ALA A 784 -10.53 50.56 12.12
N TYR A 785 -9.58 50.55 11.19
CA TYR A 785 -9.26 49.43 10.30
C TYR A 785 -7.80 49.50 9.88
N ARG A 786 -7.23 48.38 9.41
CA ARG A 786 -5.84 48.35 8.93
C ARG A 786 -5.69 49.16 7.63
N VAL A 787 -4.73 50.08 7.58
CA VAL A 787 -4.49 50.96 6.43
C VAL A 787 -3.00 51.32 6.31
N GLY A 788 -2.54 51.62 5.09
CA GLY A 788 -1.15 51.96 4.81
C GLY A 788 -0.31 50.81 4.28
N ASP A 789 -0.91 49.64 4.01
CA ASP A 789 -0.22 48.54 3.32
C ASP A 789 0.22 48.92 1.91
N HIS A 790 -0.50 49.84 1.27
CA HIS A 790 -0.25 50.39 -0.05
C HIS A 790 -0.79 51.83 -0.11
N ILE A 791 -0.09 52.73 -0.79
CA ILE A 791 -0.52 54.09 -1.10
C ILE A 791 -0.32 54.40 -2.58
N THR A 792 -1.20 55.23 -3.13
CA THR A 792 -1.03 55.76 -4.49
C THR A 792 -0.99 57.27 -4.43
N VAL A 793 0.08 57.87 -4.94
CA VAL A 793 0.32 59.32 -4.96
C VAL A 793 0.24 59.83 -6.39
N SER A 794 -0.43 60.95 -6.61
CA SER A 794 -0.49 61.60 -7.93
C SER A 794 -0.60 63.12 -7.82
N GLY A 795 -0.39 63.80 -8.94
CA GLY A 795 -0.41 65.27 -9.04
C GLY A 795 0.94 65.90 -8.70
N ARG A 796 0.92 67.21 -8.48
CA ARG A 796 2.09 68.05 -8.22
C ARG A 796 1.88 68.90 -6.97
N LEU A 797 2.92 69.08 -6.17
CA LEU A 797 2.87 69.97 -5.00
C LEU A 797 2.86 71.44 -5.44
N ASP A 798 3.59 71.78 -6.50
CA ASP A 798 3.73 73.16 -6.99
C ASP A 798 2.42 73.80 -7.46
N ASP A 799 1.47 73.02 -7.99
CA ASP A 799 0.13 73.48 -8.38
C ASP A 799 -0.98 73.13 -7.37
N GLY A 800 -0.62 72.43 -6.28
CA GLY A 800 -1.53 72.02 -5.21
C GLY A 800 -2.48 70.88 -5.58
N SER A 801 -2.22 70.13 -6.67
CA SER A 801 -3.09 69.05 -7.14
C SER A 801 -2.85 67.70 -6.47
N VAL A 802 -1.93 67.60 -5.50
CA VAL A 802 -1.54 66.32 -4.90
C VAL A 802 -2.74 65.58 -4.29
N LYS A 803 -2.89 64.33 -4.70
CA LYS A 803 -3.85 63.38 -4.12
C LYS A 803 -3.11 62.13 -3.65
N LEU A 804 -3.51 61.61 -2.49
CA LEU A 804 -3.03 60.34 -1.98
C LEU A 804 -4.22 59.44 -1.65
N TYR A 805 -4.11 58.18 -2.03
CA TYR A 805 -5.14 57.18 -1.73
C TYR A 805 -4.53 56.02 -0.95
N ALA A 806 -5.21 55.58 0.11
CA ALA A 806 -4.80 54.47 0.96
C ALA A 806 -5.96 53.49 1.14
N PRO A 807 -6.04 52.40 0.35
CA PRO A 807 -7.06 51.36 0.52
C PRO A 807 -6.88 50.64 1.87
N GLY A 808 -7.99 50.43 2.58
CA GLY A 808 -7.97 49.66 3.82
C GLY A 808 -7.97 48.15 3.56
N SER A 809 -7.29 47.42 4.43
CA SER A 809 -7.26 45.95 4.47
C SER A 809 -8.47 45.39 5.22
N GLU A 810 -9.05 44.31 4.70
CA GLU A 810 -10.21 43.59 5.28
C GLU A 810 -11.44 44.50 5.56
N THR A 811 -11.57 45.59 4.80
CA THR A 811 -12.61 46.60 5.00
C THR A 811 -13.22 47.05 3.69
N LYS A 812 -14.34 47.77 3.79
CA LYS A 812 -15.01 48.46 2.67
C LYS A 812 -14.58 49.93 2.57
N ARG A 813 -13.45 50.31 3.16
CA ARG A 813 -13.08 51.71 3.35
C ARG A 813 -11.76 51.99 2.65
N MET A 814 -11.70 53.11 1.98
CA MET A 814 -10.49 53.66 1.38
C MET A 814 -10.38 55.12 1.84
N LEU A 815 -9.19 55.50 2.28
CA LEU A 815 -8.90 56.87 2.66
C LEU A 815 -8.40 57.61 1.42
N LYS A 816 -9.04 58.73 1.08
CA LYS A 816 -8.60 59.66 0.05
C LYS A 816 -8.16 60.94 0.73
N LEU A 817 -6.97 61.41 0.36
CA LEU A 817 -6.35 62.59 0.90
C LEU A 817 -6.13 63.60 -0.22
N GLU A 818 -6.61 64.82 -0.04
CA GLU A 818 -6.41 65.93 -0.98
C GLU A 818 -5.59 67.03 -0.32
N TRP A 819 -4.58 67.54 -1.03
CA TRP A 819 -3.67 68.52 -0.48
C TRP A 819 -4.37 69.88 -0.30
N ASN A 820 -4.28 70.44 0.90
CA ASN A 820 -4.71 71.81 1.16
C ASN A 820 -3.49 72.73 1.24
N SER A 821 -3.28 73.51 0.18
CA SER A 821 -2.17 74.45 0.06
C SER A 821 -2.17 75.57 1.11
N VAL A 822 -3.29 75.82 1.79
CA VAL A 822 -3.40 76.83 2.86
C VAL A 822 -2.88 76.27 4.19
N SER A 823 -3.32 75.07 4.57
CA SER A 823 -2.90 74.44 5.83
C SER A 823 -1.60 73.66 5.71
N GLN A 824 -1.09 73.44 4.49
CA GLN A 824 0.08 72.59 4.21
C GLN A 824 -0.03 71.19 4.80
N CYS A 825 -1.25 70.65 4.81
CA CYS A 825 -1.59 69.31 5.27
C CYS A 825 -2.67 68.73 4.34
N PHE A 826 -2.84 67.41 4.39
CA PHE A 826 -3.94 66.75 3.69
C PHE A 826 -5.26 66.90 4.44
N GLU A 827 -6.33 67.15 3.69
CA GLU A 827 -7.71 66.91 4.13
C GLU A 827 -8.13 65.50 3.72
N SER A 828 -8.96 64.84 4.53
CA SER A 828 -9.36 63.46 4.30
C SER A 828 -10.84 63.28 3.96
N GLU A 829 -11.09 62.35 3.05
CA GLU A 829 -12.39 61.86 2.65
C GLU A 829 -12.38 60.32 2.75
N GLN A 830 -13.39 59.72 3.39
CA GLN A 830 -13.54 58.26 3.39
C GLN A 830 -14.45 57.83 2.23
N ILE A 831 -13.89 57.04 1.32
CA ILE A 831 -14.64 56.37 0.26
C ILE A 831 -15.13 55.01 0.76
N ASN A 832 -16.43 54.78 0.68
CA ASN A 832 -17.04 53.49 1.02
C ASN A 832 -17.19 52.62 -0.24
N LEU A 833 -16.40 51.56 -0.32
CA LEU A 833 -16.42 50.58 -1.40
C LEU A 833 -17.60 49.62 -1.25
N MET A 834 -18.21 49.25 -2.37
CA MET A 834 -19.34 48.30 -2.37
C MET A 834 -18.93 46.89 -1.88
N ARG A 835 -17.68 46.47 -2.12
CA ARG A 835 -17.11 45.18 -1.68
C ARG A 835 -15.98 45.39 -0.69
N THR A 836 -15.75 44.36 0.12
CA THR A 836 -14.69 44.35 1.12
C THR A 836 -13.38 43.96 0.45
N ASN A 837 -12.36 44.80 0.58
CA ASN A 837 -11.01 44.45 0.18
C ASN A 837 -10.45 43.33 1.07
N LYS A 838 -9.55 42.50 0.55
CA LYS A 838 -8.90 41.43 1.31
C LYS A 838 -7.38 41.61 1.33
N GLY A 839 -6.74 41.33 2.46
CA GLY A 839 -5.28 41.40 2.57
C GLY A 839 -4.71 42.77 2.15
N SER A 840 -3.61 42.76 1.41
CA SER A 840 -2.94 43.98 0.92
C SER A 840 -3.58 44.45 -0.39
N ALA A 841 -4.56 45.34 -0.29
CA ALA A 841 -5.20 45.93 -1.46
C ALA A 841 -4.34 47.07 -2.02
N SER A 842 -4.26 47.15 -3.35
CA SER A 842 -3.60 48.23 -4.08
C SER A 842 -4.55 48.83 -5.10
N MET A 843 -4.29 50.07 -5.51
CA MET A 843 -5.12 50.78 -6.47
C MET A 843 -4.33 51.48 -7.56
N ALA A 844 -4.95 51.66 -8.71
CA ALA A 844 -4.41 52.43 -9.83
C ALA A 844 -5.46 53.44 -10.32
N LEU A 845 -5.05 54.70 -10.45
CA LEU A 845 -5.87 55.76 -11.05
C LEU A 845 -6.02 55.52 -12.55
N ILE A 846 -7.17 55.82 -13.12
CA ILE A 846 -7.37 55.70 -14.57
C ILE A 846 -6.99 57.03 -15.22
N PRO A 847 -6.05 57.04 -16.19
CA PRO A 847 -5.75 58.26 -16.94
C PRO A 847 -7.02 58.88 -17.53
N ASP A 848 -7.16 60.20 -17.40
CA ASP A 848 -8.31 60.98 -17.88
C ASP A 848 -9.69 60.59 -17.31
N SER A 849 -9.74 59.91 -16.15
CA SER A 849 -10.99 59.51 -15.49
C SER A 849 -10.92 59.61 -13.96
N ASP A 850 -12.03 59.97 -13.32
CA ASP A 850 -12.17 59.94 -11.86
C ASP A 850 -12.46 58.53 -11.30
N ASP A 851 -12.63 57.53 -12.18
CA ASP A 851 -12.73 56.12 -11.80
C ASP A 851 -11.34 55.56 -11.46
N PHE A 852 -11.29 54.45 -10.71
CA PHE A 852 -10.03 53.79 -10.33
C PHE A 852 -10.18 52.27 -10.33
N TYR A 853 -9.05 51.56 -10.45
CA TYR A 853 -8.98 50.13 -10.28
C TYR A 853 -8.50 49.78 -8.87
N ILE A 854 -9.07 48.73 -8.27
CA ILE A 854 -8.56 48.10 -7.04
C ILE A 854 -8.29 46.63 -7.33
N ASN A 855 -7.16 46.16 -6.82
CA ASN A 855 -6.81 44.76 -6.78
C ASN A 855 -6.49 44.34 -5.33
N SER A 856 -6.83 43.12 -4.94
CA SER A 856 -6.59 42.65 -3.57
C SER A 856 -6.49 41.12 -3.49
N THR A 857 -5.92 40.63 -2.39
CA THR A 857 -5.65 39.21 -2.14
C THR A 857 -6.91 38.35 -2.33
N GLY A 858 -6.89 37.40 -3.27
CA GLY A 858 -8.02 36.51 -3.55
C GLY A 858 -9.24 37.18 -4.18
N GLU A 859 -9.12 38.41 -4.70
CA GLU A 859 -10.13 39.06 -5.53
C GLU A 859 -9.61 39.29 -6.97
N TYR A 860 -10.55 39.45 -7.91
CA TYR A 860 -10.23 39.89 -9.26
C TYR A 860 -10.09 41.41 -9.29
N LEU A 861 -9.37 41.93 -10.28
CA LEU A 861 -9.30 43.37 -10.54
C LEU A 861 -10.71 43.99 -10.71
N ILE A 862 -10.98 45.04 -9.94
CA ILE A 862 -12.29 45.71 -9.88
C ILE A 862 -12.13 47.17 -10.29
N ARG A 863 -13.04 47.69 -11.12
CA ARG A 863 -13.18 49.11 -11.39
C ARG A 863 -14.28 49.72 -10.52
N TYR A 864 -13.94 50.80 -9.83
CA TYR A 864 -14.87 51.61 -9.03
C TYR A 864 -15.00 53.02 -9.61
N SER A 865 -16.13 53.66 -9.33
CA SER A 865 -16.27 55.10 -9.50
C SER A 865 -15.55 55.88 -8.40
N SER A 866 -15.30 57.17 -8.60
CA SER A 866 -14.82 58.08 -7.53
C SER A 866 -15.58 57.99 -6.21
N ALA A 867 -16.89 57.73 -6.23
CA ALA A 867 -17.72 57.56 -5.04
C ALA A 867 -17.71 56.15 -4.41
N GLY A 868 -16.89 55.21 -4.92
CA GLY A 868 -16.81 53.82 -4.41
C GLY A 868 -17.88 52.84 -4.94
N MET A 869 -18.68 53.24 -5.93
CA MET A 869 -19.65 52.35 -6.58
C MET A 869 -18.96 51.39 -7.57
N LEU A 870 -19.39 50.14 -7.57
CA LEU A 870 -18.88 49.10 -8.47
C LEU A 870 -19.26 49.40 -9.94
N ARG A 871 -18.26 49.54 -10.83
CA ARG A 871 -18.48 49.76 -12.27
C ARG A 871 -18.40 48.46 -13.06
N SER A 872 -17.30 47.74 -12.89
CA SER A 872 -17.03 46.46 -13.57
C SER A 872 -15.96 45.70 -12.79
N TRP A 873 -15.78 44.42 -13.08
CA TRP A 873 -14.67 43.63 -12.57
C TRP A 873 -14.30 42.57 -13.61
N MET A 874 -13.08 42.07 -13.51
CA MET A 874 -12.59 40.97 -14.35
C MET A 874 -13.34 39.69 -13.93
N SER A 875 -14.42 39.35 -14.65
CA SER A 875 -15.31 38.24 -14.31
C SER A 875 -15.19 37.14 -15.35
N GLY A 876 -14.67 35.97 -14.98
CA GLY A 876 -14.52 34.84 -15.91
C GLY A 876 -13.45 35.04 -16.99
N ASN A 877 -12.69 36.14 -16.91
CA ASN A 877 -11.48 36.38 -17.69
C ASN A 877 -10.29 36.13 -16.75
N THR A 878 -9.29 35.46 -17.29
CA THR A 878 -8.26 34.74 -16.56
C THR A 878 -6.85 35.19 -16.96
N HIS A 879 -6.75 36.26 -17.75
CA HIS A 879 -5.48 36.81 -18.21
C HIS A 879 -4.65 37.51 -17.13
N LEU A 880 -5.27 37.86 -15.98
CA LEU A 880 -4.56 38.20 -14.74
C LEU A 880 -4.85 37.11 -13.70
N PRO A 881 -3.83 36.53 -13.04
CA PRO A 881 -4.05 35.65 -11.90
C PRO A 881 -4.84 36.36 -10.79
N VAL A 882 -5.69 35.59 -10.08
CA VAL A 882 -6.25 36.06 -8.81
C VAL A 882 -5.11 36.26 -7.82
N ASN A 883 -5.28 37.11 -6.80
CA ASN A 883 -4.29 37.33 -5.74
C ASN A 883 -3.16 38.33 -6.06
N ALA A 884 -3.43 39.31 -6.92
CA ALA A 884 -2.53 40.44 -7.10
C ALA A 884 -2.73 41.52 -6.02
N ASN A 885 -1.63 42.06 -5.53
CA ASN A 885 -1.55 42.95 -4.38
C ASN A 885 -0.83 44.28 -4.69
N ALA A 886 -0.32 44.46 -5.91
CA ALA A 886 0.15 45.74 -6.45
C ALA A 886 -0.32 45.88 -7.90
N THR A 887 -0.67 47.08 -8.34
CA THR A 887 -1.24 47.30 -9.68
C THR A 887 -0.91 48.70 -10.20
N VAL A 888 -0.43 48.77 -11.44
CA VAL A 888 -0.16 50.02 -12.18
C VAL A 888 -0.82 49.95 -13.55
N ASN A 889 -1.21 51.09 -14.10
CA ASN A 889 -1.79 51.16 -15.45
C ASN A 889 -1.12 52.26 -16.27
N PHE A 890 -1.29 52.19 -17.58
CA PHE A 890 -0.81 53.20 -18.51
C PHE A 890 -1.61 53.13 -19.81
N SER A 891 -1.48 54.17 -20.63
CA SER A 891 -2.13 54.22 -21.95
C SER A 891 -1.10 54.53 -23.02
N TYR A 892 -1.17 53.82 -24.15
CA TYR A 892 -0.31 54.06 -25.31
C TYR A 892 -1.07 53.78 -26.60
N GLY A 893 -0.96 54.65 -27.60
CA GLY A 893 -1.58 54.43 -28.92
C GLY A 893 -3.11 54.24 -28.90
N GLY A 894 -3.82 54.86 -27.96
CA GLY A 894 -5.28 54.68 -27.79
C GLY A 894 -5.69 53.36 -27.14
N LYS A 895 -4.72 52.63 -26.57
CA LYS A 895 -4.93 51.42 -25.79
C LYS A 895 -4.65 51.66 -24.31
N HIS A 896 -5.35 50.93 -23.45
CA HIS A 896 -5.18 50.95 -22.00
C HIS A 896 -4.61 49.61 -21.54
N PHE A 897 -3.51 49.65 -20.80
CA PHE A 897 -2.85 48.48 -20.24
C PHE A 897 -2.88 48.55 -18.73
N ILE A 898 -2.90 47.39 -18.10
CA ILE A 898 -2.72 47.25 -16.67
C ILE A 898 -1.75 46.12 -16.37
N ALA A 899 -0.79 46.41 -15.50
CA ALA A 899 0.14 45.44 -14.94
C ALA A 899 -0.20 45.21 -13.47
N ALA A 900 -0.24 43.95 -13.06
CA ALA A 900 -0.53 43.57 -11.68
C ALA A 900 0.48 42.53 -11.21
N TYR A 901 1.04 42.72 -10.02
CA TYR A 901 2.00 41.78 -9.43
C TYR A 901 1.24 40.74 -8.62
N CYS A 902 1.57 39.47 -8.87
CA CYS A 902 0.91 38.32 -8.28
C CYS A 902 1.91 37.57 -7.40
N ALA A 903 1.67 37.55 -6.09
CA ALA A 903 2.55 36.87 -5.13
C ALA A 903 2.66 35.35 -5.40
N ASP A 904 1.58 34.70 -5.85
CA ASP A 904 1.58 33.25 -6.11
C ASP A 904 2.54 32.85 -7.25
N THR A 905 2.70 33.73 -8.25
CA THR A 905 3.64 33.51 -9.36
C THR A 905 4.97 34.24 -9.16
N GLU A 906 5.06 35.13 -8.16
CA GLU A 906 6.23 35.98 -7.90
C GLU A 906 6.65 36.79 -9.14
N SER A 907 5.67 37.25 -9.92
CA SER A 907 5.85 37.92 -11.21
C SER A 907 4.73 38.92 -11.49
N ALA A 908 4.99 39.87 -12.38
CA ALA A 908 4.02 40.85 -12.83
C ALA A 908 3.36 40.40 -14.14
N HIS A 909 2.03 40.47 -14.21
CA HIS A 909 1.24 40.09 -15.37
C HIS A 909 0.62 41.33 -15.98
N MET A 910 0.66 41.42 -17.31
CA MET A 910 0.16 42.56 -18.03
C MET A 910 -0.93 42.19 -19.01
N VAL A 911 -1.99 42.99 -19.00
CA VAL A 911 -3.15 42.82 -19.86
C VAL A 911 -3.56 44.15 -20.48
N GLU A 912 -4.04 44.07 -21.71
CA GLU A 912 -4.67 45.16 -22.45
C GLU A 912 -6.17 45.13 -22.17
N ILE A 913 -6.76 46.28 -21.80
CA ILE A 913 -8.13 46.38 -21.27
C ILE A 913 -8.97 47.47 -21.94
N SER A 914 -8.62 47.90 -23.17
CA SER A 914 -9.32 49.01 -23.84
C SER A 914 -10.78 48.71 -24.13
N ASP A 915 -11.12 47.43 -24.35
CA ASP A 915 -12.50 46.97 -24.55
C ASP A 915 -13.22 46.72 -23.20
N GLY A 916 -12.53 46.94 -22.07
CA GLY A 916 -13.03 46.76 -20.71
C GLY A 916 -12.46 45.51 -20.01
N LEU A 917 -12.64 45.44 -18.69
CA LEU A 917 -12.07 44.39 -17.83
C LEU A 917 -12.52 42.96 -18.17
N LYS A 918 -13.70 42.79 -18.79
CA LYS A 918 -14.20 41.48 -19.20
C LYS A 918 -13.54 40.98 -20.48
N ASP A 919 -13.15 41.90 -21.34
CA ASP A 919 -12.58 41.65 -22.67
C ASP A 919 -11.07 41.90 -22.68
N ALA A 920 -10.45 41.86 -21.50
CA ALA A 920 -9.01 41.99 -21.33
C ALA A 920 -8.27 40.96 -22.20
N ARG A 921 -7.05 41.27 -22.63
CA ARG A 921 -6.20 40.39 -23.45
C ARG A 921 -4.80 40.34 -22.85
N ARG A 922 -4.16 39.17 -22.81
CA ARG A 922 -2.78 39.04 -22.29
C ARG A 922 -1.81 39.81 -23.18
N ALA A 923 -1.01 40.68 -22.56
CA ALA A 923 0.05 41.45 -23.21
C ALA A 923 1.45 40.96 -22.84
N GLY A 924 1.59 40.23 -21.73
CA GLY A 924 2.82 39.52 -21.35
C GLY A 924 2.92 39.33 -19.83
N SER A 925 4.02 38.75 -19.36
CA SER A 925 4.36 38.68 -17.93
C SER A 925 5.87 38.79 -17.73
N THR A 926 6.31 39.37 -16.61
CA THR A 926 7.71 39.38 -16.21
C THR A 926 8.14 38.01 -15.71
N TYR A 927 9.45 37.84 -15.47
CA TYR A 927 9.97 36.60 -14.91
C TYR A 927 9.79 36.54 -13.40
N ARG A 928 9.54 35.34 -12.89
CA ARG A 928 9.56 35.03 -11.47
C ARG A 928 10.87 35.46 -10.79
N LEU A 929 10.75 36.25 -9.72
CA LEU A 929 11.87 36.83 -9.00
C LEU A 929 12.49 35.92 -7.91
N GLY A 930 11.95 34.71 -7.66
CA GLY A 930 12.48 33.79 -6.64
C GLY A 930 11.51 32.72 -6.11
N ILE A 931 12.03 31.81 -5.27
CA ILE A 931 11.28 30.68 -4.65
C ILE A 931 11.27 30.71 -3.11
N ARG A 932 11.90 31.70 -2.46
CA ARG A 932 11.79 31.85 -1.01
C ARG A 932 10.36 32.23 -0.64
N GLU A 933 9.82 31.58 0.38
CA GLU A 933 8.51 31.95 0.94
C GLU A 933 8.69 33.20 1.82
N ASN A 934 8.03 34.31 1.46
CA ASN A 934 7.79 35.42 2.39
C ASN A 934 6.37 35.26 2.96
N PRO A 935 6.21 35.09 4.28
CA PRO A 935 4.90 34.90 4.89
C PRO A 935 3.96 36.12 4.78
N GLY A 936 4.47 37.31 4.47
CA GLY A 936 3.68 38.53 4.33
C GLY A 936 2.98 38.69 2.97
N ALA A 937 3.46 38.00 1.92
CA ALA A 937 2.95 38.08 0.54
C ALA A 937 2.66 39.52 0.10
N VAL A 938 3.57 40.47 0.36
CA VAL A 938 3.47 41.88 -0.07
C VAL A 938 4.56 42.15 -1.09
N GLY A 939 4.17 42.69 -2.24
CA GLY A 939 5.09 43.12 -3.28
C GLY A 939 4.57 44.42 -3.89
N ASP A 940 5.33 44.98 -4.81
CA ASP A 940 5.05 46.31 -5.35
C ASP A 940 5.41 46.44 -6.83
N LEU A 941 4.76 47.40 -7.50
CA LEU A 941 4.93 47.68 -8.92
C LEU A 941 5.04 49.17 -9.18
N GLU A 942 6.03 49.52 -9.99
CA GLU A 942 6.17 50.87 -10.54
C GLU A 942 6.44 50.85 -12.03
N LEU A 943 6.06 51.92 -12.72
CA LEU A 943 6.18 52.00 -14.17
C LEU A 943 6.76 53.34 -14.62
N ALA A 944 7.72 53.28 -15.55
CA ALA A 944 8.28 54.45 -16.21
C ALA A 944 8.08 54.37 -17.73
N ASP A 945 7.56 55.45 -18.31
CA ASP A 945 7.49 55.64 -19.77
C ASP A 945 8.86 56.11 -20.31
N ASN A 946 9.41 55.40 -21.30
CA ASN A 946 10.68 55.76 -21.92
C ASN A 946 10.52 56.78 -23.07
N GLY A 947 9.30 57.11 -23.47
CA GLY A 947 8.99 58.09 -24.53
C GLY A 947 9.13 57.56 -25.96
N ASP A 948 9.45 56.28 -26.14
CA ASP A 948 9.65 55.63 -27.44
C ASP A 948 8.62 54.51 -27.73
N GLY A 949 7.60 54.39 -26.88
CA GLY A 949 6.61 53.31 -26.94
C GLY A 949 7.00 52.06 -26.16
N THR A 950 8.14 52.09 -25.45
CA THR A 950 8.51 51.09 -24.46
C THR A 950 8.33 51.61 -23.05
N PHE A 951 8.03 50.68 -22.12
CA PHE A 951 7.82 50.98 -20.71
C PHE A 951 8.74 50.10 -19.87
N ASN A 952 9.38 50.69 -18.86
CA ASN A 952 10.10 49.90 -17.86
C ASN A 952 9.14 49.62 -16.70
N LEU A 953 8.87 48.34 -16.47
CA LEU A 953 8.10 47.84 -15.34
C LEU A 953 9.08 47.39 -14.25
N TYR A 954 9.01 48.04 -13.11
CA TYR A 954 9.78 47.74 -11.92
C TYR A 954 8.96 46.86 -11.00
N VAL A 955 9.54 45.74 -10.57
CA VAL A 955 8.84 44.72 -9.80
C VAL A 955 9.60 44.44 -8.53
N LEU A 956 8.94 44.64 -7.38
CA LEU A 956 9.38 44.16 -6.08
C LEU A 956 8.56 42.92 -5.73
N GLY A 957 9.23 41.77 -5.72
CA GLY A 957 8.64 40.49 -5.36
C GLY A 957 8.54 40.31 -3.85
N SER A 958 7.53 39.56 -3.39
CA SER A 958 7.35 39.26 -1.99
C SER A 958 8.51 38.44 -1.43
N ASN A 959 9.20 37.65 -2.25
CA ASN A 959 10.41 36.93 -1.86
C ASN A 959 11.70 37.78 -1.75
N ASN A 960 11.57 39.11 -1.72
CA ASN A 960 12.68 40.09 -1.78
C ASN A 960 13.48 40.03 -3.08
N GLY A 961 12.90 39.54 -4.17
CA GLY A 961 13.50 39.71 -5.49
C GLY A 961 13.12 41.07 -6.09
N LEU A 962 13.99 41.62 -6.91
CA LEU A 962 13.84 42.95 -7.49
C LEU A 962 14.27 42.95 -8.94
N GLY A 963 13.51 43.57 -9.85
CA GLY A 963 13.91 43.65 -11.25
C GLY A 963 13.24 44.76 -12.04
N ALA A 964 13.88 45.12 -13.15
CA ALA A 964 13.33 46.00 -14.17
C ALA A 964 13.16 45.24 -15.49
N TYR A 965 11.98 45.33 -16.06
CA TYR A 965 11.61 44.64 -17.28
C TYR A 965 11.11 45.64 -18.31
N ARG A 966 11.63 45.55 -19.54
CA ARG A 966 11.20 46.39 -20.65
C ARG A 966 10.06 45.72 -21.39
N PHE A 967 8.94 46.41 -21.48
CA PHE A 967 7.80 46.03 -22.29
C PHE A 967 7.74 46.86 -23.56
N ASP A 968 7.67 46.20 -24.71
CA ASP A 968 7.43 46.85 -26.00
C ASP A 968 5.91 46.88 -26.31
N ALA A 969 5.27 48.00 -25.97
CA ALA A 969 3.85 48.19 -26.21
C ALA A 969 3.51 48.37 -27.71
N ALA A 970 4.48 48.77 -28.53
CA ALA A 970 4.29 48.98 -29.96
C ALA A 970 4.22 47.64 -30.73
N SER A 971 5.09 46.69 -30.37
CA SER A 971 5.22 45.39 -31.07
C SER A 971 4.26 44.30 -30.59
N ALA A 972 3.77 44.38 -29.35
CA ALA A 972 2.82 43.41 -28.78
C ALA A 972 1.44 43.40 -29.48
N MET A 973 1.18 44.34 -30.40
CA MET A 973 -0.13 44.60 -31.01
C MET A 973 -0.47 43.73 -32.25
N VAL A 974 0.38 42.79 -32.64
CA VAL A 974 0.16 41.91 -33.80
C VAL A 974 0.17 40.44 -33.37
N ASN A 975 -0.93 39.93 -32.81
CA ASN A 975 -1.35 38.50 -32.86
C ASN A 975 -2.38 38.19 -31.76
N ILE A 976 -3.64 37.90 -32.11
CA ILE A 976 -4.45 36.89 -31.41
C ILE A 976 -5.42 36.23 -32.41
N ALA A 977 -5.18 34.97 -32.77
CA ALA A 977 -6.16 34.14 -33.48
C ALA A 977 -7.15 33.51 -32.48
N ALA A 978 -8.43 33.44 -32.87
CA ALA A 978 -9.52 32.89 -32.08
C ALA A 978 -9.39 31.37 -31.83
N ALA A 979 -9.80 30.90 -30.65
CA ALA A 979 -9.75 29.49 -30.24
C ALA A 979 -10.94 28.66 -30.78
N PRO A 980 -10.74 27.36 -31.14
CA PRO A 980 -11.82 26.39 -31.26
C PRO A 980 -11.85 25.33 -30.12
N ASP A 981 -13.05 24.77 -29.90
CA ASP A 981 -13.43 23.60 -29.06
C ASP A 981 -12.67 22.31 -29.43
N ALA A 982 -12.47 21.25 -28.63
CA ALA A 982 -12.90 20.81 -27.31
C ALA A 982 -11.66 20.53 -26.43
N MET A 983 -11.81 20.42 -25.11
CA MET A 983 -10.67 20.45 -24.18
C MET A 983 -10.29 19.06 -23.69
N HIS A 984 -9.07 18.65 -23.99
CA HIS A 984 -8.40 17.54 -23.35
C HIS A 984 -7.36 18.11 -22.39
N PHE A 985 -7.48 17.76 -21.12
CA PHE A 985 -6.47 18.05 -20.10
C PHE A 985 -6.21 16.79 -19.30
N ARG A 986 -5.00 16.69 -18.75
CA ARG A 986 -4.57 15.55 -17.96
C ARG A 986 -4.08 16.05 -16.62
N LEU A 987 -4.55 15.44 -15.54
CA LEU A 987 -3.94 15.57 -14.22
C LEU A 987 -2.98 14.39 -14.06
N GLY A 988 -1.70 14.64 -13.88
CA GLY A 988 -0.65 13.64 -13.68
C GLY A 988 -0.54 13.19 -12.23
N ALA A 989 0.20 12.11 -11.99
CA ALA A 989 0.45 11.60 -10.65
C ALA A 989 1.40 12.54 -9.90
N ASN A 990 1.12 12.81 -8.62
CA ASN A 990 2.00 13.63 -7.81
C ASN A 990 3.27 12.84 -7.43
N TYR A 991 4.40 13.53 -7.29
CA TYR A 991 5.66 12.92 -6.84
C TYR A 991 6.38 13.83 -5.83
N PRO A 992 6.88 13.28 -4.71
CA PRO A 992 6.70 11.90 -4.24
C PRO A 992 5.22 11.56 -3.94
N ASN A 993 4.86 10.27 -3.91
CA ASN A 993 3.57 9.75 -3.44
C ASN A 993 3.74 8.30 -2.93
N PRO A 994 3.61 8.04 -1.61
CA PRO A 994 3.30 8.99 -0.55
C PRO A 994 4.34 10.11 -0.40
N PHE A 995 3.94 11.26 0.12
CA PHE A 995 4.82 12.43 0.30
C PHE A 995 4.89 12.91 1.75
N ASN A 996 5.97 13.63 2.08
CA ASN A 996 6.19 14.26 3.38
C ASN A 996 7.10 15.51 3.27
N PRO A 997 6.66 16.72 3.67
CA PRO A 997 5.29 17.23 3.58
C PRO A 997 4.98 17.80 2.20
N VAL A 998 5.93 17.76 1.26
CA VAL A 998 5.86 18.43 -0.04
C VAL A 998 5.73 17.42 -1.19
N THR A 999 4.84 17.71 -2.15
CA THR A 999 4.74 16.98 -3.41
C THR A 999 4.55 17.93 -4.59
N VAL A 1000 4.83 17.45 -5.80
CA VAL A 1000 4.62 18.18 -7.05
C VAL A 1000 3.54 17.48 -7.86
N ILE A 1001 2.54 18.24 -8.33
CA ILE A 1001 1.39 17.75 -9.09
C ILE A 1001 1.53 18.23 -10.54
N PRO A 1002 1.92 17.35 -11.48
CA PRO A 1002 1.97 17.69 -12.89
C PRO A 1002 0.56 17.68 -13.51
N TYR A 1003 0.32 18.53 -14.50
CA TYR A 1003 -0.86 18.49 -15.35
C TYR A 1003 -0.53 19.00 -16.75
N THR A 1004 -1.32 18.61 -17.74
CA THR A 1004 -1.12 18.98 -19.14
C THR A 1004 -2.41 19.53 -19.71
N LEU A 1005 -2.30 20.59 -20.50
CA LEU A 1005 -3.39 21.21 -21.23
C LEU A 1005 -3.12 21.10 -22.72
N ASP A 1006 -4.06 20.54 -23.47
CA ASP A 1006 -3.87 20.36 -24.91
C ASP A 1006 -4.11 21.66 -25.69
N LYS A 1007 -4.69 22.67 -25.03
CA LYS A 1007 -4.87 24.02 -25.55
C LYS A 1007 -4.93 25.03 -24.42
N ASN A 1008 -4.79 26.31 -24.75
CA ASN A 1008 -4.95 27.35 -23.74
C ASN A 1008 -6.40 27.38 -23.23
N CYS A 1009 -6.60 27.39 -21.93
CA CYS A 1009 -7.92 27.25 -21.33
C CYS A 1009 -7.93 27.60 -19.84
N ASP A 1010 -9.12 27.83 -19.32
CA ASP A 1010 -9.30 28.10 -17.89
C ASP A 1010 -9.32 26.81 -17.10
N ILE A 1011 -8.58 26.77 -15.99
CA ILE A 1011 -8.59 25.62 -15.09
C ILE A 1011 -8.75 26.03 -13.64
N THR A 1012 -9.25 25.11 -12.84
CA THR A 1012 -9.25 25.19 -11.38
C THR A 1012 -8.67 23.88 -10.85
N ILE A 1013 -7.62 23.94 -10.02
CA ILE A 1013 -7.01 22.79 -9.35
C ILE A 1013 -7.17 22.95 -7.84
N VAL A 1014 -7.71 21.93 -7.19
CA VAL A 1014 -8.21 22.00 -5.80
C VAL A 1014 -7.90 20.70 -5.06
N ILE A 1015 -7.51 20.79 -3.79
CA ILE A 1015 -7.37 19.67 -2.87
C ILE A 1015 -8.62 19.56 -1.98
N TYR A 1016 -9.19 18.35 -1.91
CA TYR A 1016 -10.27 17.97 -1.01
C TYR A 1016 -9.81 16.89 -0.02
N ASP A 1017 -10.45 16.82 1.15
CA ASP A 1017 -10.35 15.66 2.02
C ASP A 1017 -11.27 14.50 1.55
N LEU A 1018 -11.23 13.34 2.23
CA LEU A 1018 -12.06 12.19 1.88
C LEU A 1018 -13.56 12.42 2.06
N ASN A 1019 -13.97 13.44 2.83
CA ASN A 1019 -15.38 13.82 3.00
C ASN A 1019 -15.83 14.82 1.91
N GLY A 1020 -14.97 15.15 0.96
CA GLY A 1020 -15.25 16.11 -0.10
C GLY A 1020 -15.19 17.57 0.36
N ARG A 1021 -14.66 17.85 1.56
CA ARG A 1021 -14.48 19.22 2.04
C ARG A 1021 -13.27 19.84 1.37
N LEU A 1022 -13.44 21.08 0.90
CA LEU A 1022 -12.37 21.90 0.33
C LEU A 1022 -11.25 22.11 1.36
N VAL A 1023 -10.03 21.69 1.03
CA VAL A 1023 -8.83 21.90 1.86
C VAL A 1023 -8.05 23.11 1.35
N ARG A 1024 -7.75 23.16 0.04
CA ARG A 1024 -6.98 24.26 -0.56
C ARG A 1024 -7.23 24.35 -2.07
N THR A 1025 -7.37 25.57 -2.61
CA THR A 1025 -7.28 25.80 -4.06
C THR A 1025 -5.81 25.99 -4.43
N LEU A 1026 -5.27 25.15 -5.30
CA LEU A 1026 -3.86 25.21 -5.73
C LEU A 1026 -3.67 26.14 -6.93
N TYR A 1027 -4.67 26.26 -7.80
CA TYR A 1027 -4.62 27.15 -8.96
C TYR A 1027 -6.04 27.45 -9.47
N GLN A 1028 -6.30 28.68 -9.90
CA GLN A 1028 -7.54 29.05 -10.58
C GLN A 1028 -7.26 30.18 -11.57
N GLY A 1029 -7.31 29.89 -12.87
CA GLY A 1029 -6.94 30.88 -13.89
C GLY A 1029 -6.73 30.30 -15.28
N TYR A 1030 -6.18 31.13 -16.17
CA TYR A 1030 -5.97 30.84 -17.58
C TYR A 1030 -4.63 30.16 -17.65
N GLN A 1031 -4.60 29.03 -18.29
CA GLN A 1031 -3.36 28.34 -18.43
C GLN A 1031 -3.11 27.99 -19.89
N THR A 1032 -1.90 28.28 -20.36
CA THR A 1032 -1.53 28.00 -21.75
C THR A 1032 -1.50 26.49 -21.99
N ALA A 1033 -1.63 26.07 -23.24
CA ALA A 1033 -1.32 24.71 -23.64
C ALA A 1033 0.08 24.32 -23.18
N GLY A 1034 0.28 23.04 -22.87
CA GLY A 1034 1.55 22.51 -22.39
C GLY A 1034 1.43 21.83 -21.03
N THR A 1035 2.58 21.38 -20.53
CA THR A 1035 2.68 20.68 -19.25
C THR A 1035 3.18 21.62 -18.18
N HIS A 1036 2.62 21.41 -17.01
CA HIS A 1036 2.54 22.34 -15.91
C HIS A 1036 2.73 21.58 -14.60
N GLN A 1037 3.23 22.25 -13.57
CA GLN A 1037 3.43 21.64 -12.26
C GLN A 1037 2.99 22.57 -11.13
N LEU A 1038 2.39 22.02 -10.08
CA LEU A 1038 2.02 22.73 -8.86
C LEU A 1038 2.67 22.06 -7.64
N ARG A 1039 3.33 22.85 -6.79
CA ARG A 1039 3.84 22.39 -5.50
C ARG A 1039 2.71 22.40 -4.48
N PHE A 1040 2.56 21.32 -3.73
CA PHE A 1040 1.64 21.23 -2.60
C PHE A 1040 2.41 20.88 -1.33
N ASP A 1041 2.31 21.76 -0.34
CA ASP A 1041 2.86 21.57 1.01
C ASP A 1041 1.72 21.29 2.01
N ALA A 1042 1.79 20.11 2.62
CA ALA A 1042 0.80 19.58 3.55
C ALA A 1042 1.23 19.66 5.02
N ALA A 1043 2.27 20.42 5.39
CA ALA A 1043 2.80 20.46 6.76
C ALA A 1043 1.73 20.76 7.84
N GLY A 1044 0.72 21.59 7.50
CA GLY A 1044 -0.40 21.93 8.40
C GLY A 1044 -1.58 20.95 8.41
N LEU A 1045 -1.51 19.84 7.67
CA LEU A 1045 -2.61 18.87 7.53
C LEU A 1045 -2.37 17.60 8.38
N GLY A 1046 -3.36 16.72 8.51
CA GLY A 1046 -3.19 15.40 9.16
C GLY A 1046 -2.69 14.35 8.17
N SER A 1047 -1.91 13.36 8.61
CA SER A 1047 -1.55 12.21 7.75
C SER A 1047 -2.83 11.57 7.20
N GLY A 1048 -2.86 11.25 5.92
CA GLY A 1048 -4.07 10.71 5.30
C GLY A 1048 -4.10 10.82 3.78
N VAL A 1049 -5.26 10.45 3.23
CA VAL A 1049 -5.52 10.48 1.81
C VAL A 1049 -6.28 11.77 1.46
N TYR A 1050 -5.83 12.44 0.40
CA TYR A 1050 -6.47 13.63 -0.16
C TYR A 1050 -6.81 13.41 -1.64
N ILE A 1051 -7.75 14.21 -2.16
CA ILE A 1051 -8.17 14.19 -3.56
C ILE A 1051 -7.75 15.50 -4.23
N CYS A 1052 -6.82 15.44 -5.18
CA CYS A 1052 -6.53 16.55 -6.07
C CYS A 1052 -7.49 16.52 -7.25
N SER A 1053 -8.24 17.58 -7.47
CA SER A 1053 -9.24 17.70 -8.53
C SER A 1053 -8.92 18.88 -9.43
N MET A 1054 -8.88 18.63 -10.72
CA MET A 1054 -8.67 19.60 -11.78
C MET A 1054 -9.93 19.73 -12.61
N ARG A 1055 -10.41 20.96 -12.82
CA ARG A 1055 -11.62 21.27 -13.59
C ARG A 1055 -11.32 22.28 -14.68
N SER A 1056 -11.95 22.08 -15.83
CA SER A 1056 -12.14 23.14 -16.82
C SER A 1056 -13.51 23.04 -17.48
N GLY A 1057 -14.21 24.17 -17.55
CA GLY A 1057 -15.61 24.19 -17.99
C GLY A 1057 -16.43 23.16 -17.23
N LYS A 1058 -17.02 22.19 -17.95
CA LYS A 1058 -17.81 21.08 -17.38
C LYS A 1058 -17.01 19.81 -17.08
N HIS A 1059 -15.74 19.75 -17.47
CA HIS A 1059 -14.92 18.56 -17.34
C HIS A 1059 -14.11 18.60 -16.04
N THR A 1060 -14.03 17.47 -15.33
CA THR A 1060 -13.28 17.35 -14.07
C THR A 1060 -12.51 16.03 -14.06
N VAL A 1061 -11.24 16.07 -13.67
CA VAL A 1061 -10.36 14.92 -13.47
C VAL A 1061 -9.82 14.97 -12.04
N SER A 1062 -9.86 13.86 -11.31
CA SER A 1062 -9.37 13.82 -9.93
C SER A 1062 -8.36 12.68 -9.71
N ARG A 1063 -7.43 12.86 -8.78
CA ARG A 1063 -6.44 11.86 -8.38
C ARG A 1063 -6.26 11.81 -6.87
N LYS A 1064 -5.96 10.60 -6.38
CA LYS A 1064 -5.60 10.32 -5.00
C LYS A 1064 -4.13 10.72 -4.74
N ILE A 1065 -3.90 11.47 -3.68
CA ILE A 1065 -2.56 11.80 -3.18
C ILE A 1065 -2.47 11.37 -1.70
N THR A 1066 -1.33 10.80 -1.28
CA THR A 1066 -1.18 10.22 0.07
C THR A 1066 -0.10 10.98 0.86
N PHE A 1067 -0.50 11.60 1.96
CA PHE A 1067 0.41 12.33 2.86
C PHE A 1067 0.71 11.50 4.11
N ILE A 1068 1.99 11.36 4.45
CA ILE A 1068 2.46 10.66 5.65
C ILE A 1068 3.40 11.61 6.40
N LYS A 1069 3.08 11.93 7.66
CA LYS A 1069 3.95 12.68 8.56
C LYS A 1069 5.15 11.87 9.03
#